data_AF-A0A6B0QP52-F1
#
_entry.id   AF-A0A6B0QP52-F1
#
_cell.length_a   1.000
_cell.length_b   1.000
_cell.length_c   1.000
_cell.angle_alpha   90.00
_cell.angle_beta   90.00
_cell.angle_gamma   90.00
#
_symmetry.space_group_name_H-M   'P 1'
#
loop_
_entity.id
_entity.type
_entity.pdbx_description
1 polymer ?
#
loop_
_entity_poly.entity_id
_entity_poly.type
_entity_poly.pdbx_seq_one_letter_code
_entity_poly.pdbx_strand_id
1 'polypeptide(L)'
;MFPHSEQEASWIFVEVLSSSHIVVGAKIPSSVLKCINNRRIKKARFPAQRKHRDESLNDNLMRAYTFGVRNCLTTDHGIVWIYLKCIIFEGGTVAQVLLALGTVLGTLKRVGIKMGFQYPAAQNVLCVEMHLGRGSKCFSHFISVNNPENMRCGQQSTDTSITVILYSNNIFICFVKNACCLKDSSEITDEAMMRSFYKTNLGLKRESWKERKRKENGEKLQVKNIPSFFLSPSVPLGGYENTLRCRKYLRIWEEWNGKTIFKMKSEIIVFCWAQYAPHTKTGRTSIVHLFEWRWVDIALECERYLAPKGFGGVQISPPSENAVITDPSRPWWERYQPVSYKLCTRSGNESEFKDMVTRCNNVGVRIYVDAVINHMTGSGVSAGTSSTCGSYFNPGTRDFPAVPYSGWDFNDEKCNTGNGEIKSYDVAYQVRDCRLVGLLDLALAKDYVRSTVAEYLNRLIDIGVAGFRIDASKHMWPGDIKAVLDKLHNLNTSWFPEGSRPFIYQEVIDLGGETITSSDYFGNGHVTEFKYGVKLGTVLRKWSGEKMAYLKNWGEGWGFMPSDRALVFVDNHDNQRGHGAGGASILTFWDARLYKMGVGFMLAHPYGFTRVMSSYHWPRHFEDGKDVNDWVGPPNNNGVIKEVTINPDTTCGNGWVCEHRWRQIRNMVIFRNVVDGQPFTNWWDNGSNQVAFGRGNKGFIVFNNDDWALSATLQTGLPPGTYCDVISGDKIGDNCTGIEINVSCDAIGFCWAQYDPHVKSGRTSIVHLFEWRWVDIALECERYLAPKGFGGVQVSPPSENAVITDPSRPWWERYQPVSYKLCTRSGNENEFKDMVTRCNNVGVRIYVDAVINHMTGSGVSAGTGSTCGSYFNPGSEDFPAVPYSGWDFNDGKCKTGSGDIESYNDAYQVRDCRLVSLLDLALEKDYVRSTIANYLNHLIDIGVAGFRIDASKHMWPGDIKAVLDKLHNLNTKWFPSGSKPFIYQEVIDLGGEAITSSDYFGNGRVTEFKYGAKLGTVIRKWSGEKMAYLKNWGEGWGFMPSNRALVFVDNHDNQRGHGAGGASILTFWDARLYKMGVGFMLAHPYGFTRVMSSYRWTRHFVNGKDVNDWMGPPNKNGVIKEVTINPDTTCGNDWVCEHRWRQIRNMVMFRNVVDGQPFTNWWDNGSNQVAFGRGNKGFIVFNNDDSTLSATLQTGLPAGTYCDVISGDKSGNSCTGIQISVSSDGKAHFSISNSAEDPFIAIHADSKL
;
A
#
# COMPACT_ATOMS: atom_id res chain seq x y z
N MET A 1 44.47 -18.18 35.77
CA MET A 1 45.00 -16.80 35.95
C MET A 1 45.52 -16.32 34.60
N PHE A 2 45.32 -15.04 34.27
CA PHE A 2 45.95 -14.36 33.12
C PHE A 2 47.11 -13.49 33.63
N PRO A 3 48.14 -13.19 32.80
CA PRO A 3 48.08 -11.97 31.96
C PRO A 3 48.69 -12.08 30.53
N HIS A 4 48.36 -11.08 29.69
CA HIS A 4 49.11 -10.33 28.64
C HIS A 4 50.50 -10.80 28.12
N SER A 5 50.99 -10.45 26.91
CA SER A 5 50.66 -9.37 25.92
C SER A 5 51.06 -9.70 24.46
N GLU A 6 50.59 -8.87 23.50
CA GLU A 6 51.17 -8.55 22.14
C GLU A 6 51.27 -9.70 21.08
N GLN A 7 50.71 -9.56 19.86
CA GLN A 7 51.17 -8.83 18.63
C GLN A 7 52.46 -9.43 18.00
N GLU A 8 52.59 -9.66 16.69
CA GLU A 8 51.79 -9.20 15.52
C GLU A 8 51.71 -10.24 14.35
N ALA A 9 51.34 -9.83 13.12
CA ALA A 9 50.97 -10.70 11.96
C ALA A 9 52.19 -11.15 11.09
N SER A 10 52.13 -11.95 9.99
CA SER A 10 51.08 -12.17 8.96
C SER A 10 51.30 -13.39 8.01
N TRP A 11 50.24 -13.82 7.30
CA TRP A 11 50.15 -14.54 5.99
C TRP A 11 50.84 -15.91 5.73
N ILE A 12 50.08 -16.91 5.21
CA ILE A 12 50.28 -17.59 3.89
C ILE A 12 49.18 -18.65 3.58
N PHE A 13 49.05 -19.05 2.30
CA PHE A 13 48.02 -19.91 1.66
C PHE A 13 48.06 -21.43 2.00
N VAL A 14 46.93 -22.12 1.76
CA VAL A 14 46.83 -23.52 1.28
C VAL A 14 45.69 -23.63 0.25
N GLU A 15 45.76 -24.57 -0.71
CA GLU A 15 44.86 -24.70 -1.88
C GLU A 15 44.71 -26.19 -2.32
N VAL A 16 43.76 -26.51 -3.23
CA VAL A 16 43.71 -27.69 -4.16
C VAL A 16 43.11 -29.07 -3.71
N LEU A 17 41.87 -29.31 -4.19
CA LEU A 17 41.26 -30.57 -4.76
C LEU A 17 40.82 -31.82 -3.92
N SER A 18 40.11 -32.72 -4.64
CA SER A 18 39.20 -33.82 -4.23
C SER A 18 39.73 -35.24 -4.61
N SER A 19 39.17 -36.39 -4.17
CA SER A 19 37.87 -36.96 -4.62
C SER A 19 37.68 -38.46 -4.26
N SER A 20 36.43 -38.96 -4.24
CA SER A 20 35.95 -40.34 -4.56
C SER A 20 34.44 -40.44 -4.25
N HIS A 21 33.49 -41.01 -5.01
CA HIS A 21 33.33 -42.13 -5.97
C HIS A 21 32.62 -43.38 -5.39
N ILE A 22 31.40 -43.64 -5.86
CA ILE A 22 30.72 -44.95 -5.93
C ILE A 22 30.27 -45.16 -7.39
N VAL A 23 30.17 -46.41 -7.86
CA VAL A 23 30.31 -46.79 -9.28
C VAL A 23 29.15 -47.66 -9.81
N VAL A 24 28.61 -47.30 -10.98
CA VAL A 24 28.29 -48.19 -12.13
C VAL A 24 28.42 -47.34 -13.41
N GLY A 25 28.83 -47.90 -14.57
CA GLY A 25 28.95 -47.13 -15.82
C GLY A 25 29.08 -47.95 -17.12
N ALA A 26 29.13 -47.27 -18.28
CA ALA A 26 29.32 -47.84 -19.62
C ALA A 26 29.99 -46.85 -20.62
N LYS A 27 30.49 -47.37 -21.76
CA LYS A 27 31.32 -46.70 -22.81
C LYS A 27 30.44 -45.87 -23.79
N ILE A 28 30.82 -44.73 -24.40
CA ILE A 28 31.89 -44.45 -25.43
C ILE A 28 31.78 -45.39 -26.65
N PRO A 29 31.85 -44.99 -27.96
CA PRO A 29 32.38 -43.77 -28.64
C PRO A 29 31.38 -43.13 -29.69
N SER A 30 31.68 -42.23 -30.66
CA SER A 30 32.58 -41.05 -30.86
C SER A 30 32.34 -40.37 -32.25
N SER A 31 33.20 -39.40 -32.68
CA SER A 31 33.51 -38.94 -34.07
C SER A 31 32.78 -37.70 -34.69
N VAL A 32 33.36 -36.83 -35.59
CA VAL A 32 34.76 -36.28 -35.72
C VAL A 32 34.89 -35.09 -36.75
N LEU A 33 35.87 -34.15 -36.54
CA LEU A 33 36.50 -33.12 -37.45
C LEU A 33 35.63 -31.97 -38.09
N LYS A 34 36.04 -30.67 -38.25
CA LYS A 34 37.19 -29.89 -38.88
C LYS A 34 37.09 -29.69 -40.42
N CYS A 35 37.54 -28.61 -41.11
CA CYS A 35 37.95 -27.18 -40.88
C CYS A 35 37.92 -26.45 -42.30
N ILE A 36 38.69 -25.44 -42.80
CA ILE A 36 39.93 -24.70 -42.43
C ILE A 36 40.20 -23.41 -43.32
N ASN A 37 40.87 -22.37 -42.78
CA ASN A 37 41.64 -21.27 -43.48
C ASN A 37 40.90 -20.22 -44.38
N ASN A 38 41.48 -19.05 -44.78
CA ASN A 38 42.89 -18.63 -44.95
C ASN A 38 43.21 -17.10 -44.76
N ARG A 39 44.48 -16.68 -44.89
CA ARG A 39 45.10 -15.36 -44.52
C ARG A 39 45.32 -14.35 -45.67
N ARG A 40 45.51 -13.04 -45.37
CA ARG A 40 46.60 -12.15 -45.91
C ARG A 40 46.80 -10.80 -45.17
N ILE A 41 47.83 -10.01 -45.53
CA ILE A 41 48.51 -8.97 -44.69
C ILE A 41 49.07 -7.79 -45.52
N LYS A 42 49.03 -6.53 -45.01
CA LYS A 42 50.04 -5.40 -45.04
C LYS A 42 49.41 -4.09 -44.51
N LYS A 43 49.97 -3.32 -43.55
CA LYS A 43 51.13 -2.36 -43.56
C LYS A 43 50.92 -1.13 -44.47
N ALA A 44 51.22 0.12 -44.09
CA ALA A 44 51.97 0.70 -42.94
C ALA A 44 51.27 2.02 -42.42
N ARG A 45 51.81 2.99 -41.66
CA ARG A 45 53.20 3.37 -41.24
C ARG A 45 53.27 4.00 -39.82
N PHE A 46 53.92 5.17 -39.64
CA PHE A 46 54.54 5.73 -38.39
C PHE A 46 54.95 7.23 -38.64
N PRO A 47 55.50 8.07 -37.70
CA PRO A 47 56.29 7.72 -36.48
C PRO A 47 56.21 8.60 -35.18
N ALA A 48 56.81 8.05 -34.10
CA ALA A 48 57.51 8.72 -32.95
C ALA A 48 56.70 9.56 -31.92
N GLN A 49 57.03 9.67 -30.61
CA GLN A 49 57.98 9.07 -29.62
C GLN A 49 57.49 9.49 -28.17
N ARG A 50 58.02 9.19 -26.96
CA ARG A 50 59.28 8.58 -26.41
C ARG A 50 59.12 8.14 -24.91
N LYS A 51 59.79 7.03 -24.51
CA LYS A 51 60.46 6.72 -23.20
C LYS A 51 59.79 6.80 -21.77
N HIS A 52 59.67 5.60 -21.16
CA HIS A 52 60.30 5.09 -19.90
C HIS A 52 59.90 5.47 -18.44
N ARG A 53 60.12 4.44 -17.58
CA ARG A 53 60.12 4.30 -16.09
C ARG A 53 58.73 4.22 -15.44
N ASP A 54 58.41 3.22 -14.59
CA ASP A 54 59.12 2.51 -13.48
C ASP A 54 59.16 3.30 -12.17
N GLU A 55 58.27 2.97 -11.23
CA GLU A 55 58.64 2.37 -9.93
C GLU A 55 57.37 1.92 -9.15
N SER A 56 57.55 1.16 -8.06
CA SER A 56 56.50 0.47 -7.30
C SER A 56 56.50 0.84 -5.81
N LEU A 57 55.35 0.72 -5.13
CA LEU A 57 55.26 0.25 -3.73
C LEU A 57 53.80 0.03 -3.27
N ASN A 58 53.64 -0.73 -2.19
CA ASN A 58 52.38 -0.95 -1.47
C ASN A 58 52.08 0.20 -0.51
N ASP A 59 50.84 0.30 0.00
CA ASP A 59 50.61 -0.05 1.42
C ASP A 59 49.12 -0.20 1.79
N ASN A 60 48.89 -0.77 2.98
CA ASN A 60 47.58 -1.12 3.54
C ASN A 60 47.15 -0.21 4.70
N LEU A 61 45.87 -0.30 5.08
CA LEU A 61 45.28 0.09 6.37
C LEU A 61 45.19 1.59 6.78
N MET A 62 43.94 2.08 6.78
CA MET A 62 43.30 2.73 7.95
C MET A 62 44.04 3.87 8.70
N ARG A 63 43.72 5.13 8.34
CA ARG A 63 42.93 6.05 9.20
C ARG A 63 42.59 7.38 8.50
N ALA A 64 41.62 8.10 9.06
CA ALA A 64 41.08 9.35 8.51
C ALA A 64 41.96 10.58 8.79
N TYR A 65 41.91 11.58 7.90
CA TYR A 65 42.06 12.99 8.29
C TYR A 65 41.24 13.94 7.41
N THR A 66 40.97 15.12 7.96
CA THR A 66 40.16 16.21 7.41
C THR A 66 40.70 16.84 6.13
N PHE A 67 39.82 17.20 5.19
CA PHE A 67 40.13 18.26 4.21
C PHE A 67 39.95 19.64 4.85
N GLY A 68 41.04 20.39 4.96
CA GLY A 68 41.05 21.78 5.42
C GLY A 68 40.99 22.79 4.27
N VAL A 69 40.39 23.95 4.51
CA VAL A 69 40.35 25.07 3.56
C VAL A 69 41.73 25.74 3.47
N ARG A 70 42.14 26.15 2.26
CA ARG A 70 43.14 27.21 2.04
C ARG A 70 42.51 28.36 1.27
N ASN A 71 42.83 29.59 1.67
CA ASN A 71 42.21 30.82 1.19
C ASN A 71 43.01 31.45 0.04
N CYS A 72 42.31 32.23 -0.80
CA CYS A 72 42.68 33.64 -1.04
C CYS A 72 41.47 34.43 -1.58
N LEU A 73 41.44 35.73 -1.30
CA LEU A 73 40.48 36.72 -1.84
C LEU A 73 41.06 37.29 -3.16
N THR A 74 40.34 37.95 -4.06
CA THR A 74 39.24 38.94 -3.95
C THR A 74 38.16 38.68 -5.03
N THR A 75 37.09 39.46 -5.28
CA THR A 75 36.75 40.87 -4.95
C THR A 75 35.22 41.11 -4.88
N ASP A 76 34.85 42.32 -4.44
CA ASP A 76 33.63 43.13 -4.67
C ASP A 76 32.29 42.50 -5.13
N HIS A 77 31.23 42.89 -4.41
CA HIS A 77 29.79 42.73 -4.74
C HIS A 77 29.24 41.29 -4.83
N GLY A 78 29.80 40.33 -4.09
CA GLY A 78 29.21 39.00 -3.91
C GLY A 78 28.08 38.93 -2.85
N ILE A 79 26.87 38.52 -3.25
CA ILE A 79 25.83 38.03 -2.32
C ILE A 79 26.17 36.57 -1.95
N VAL A 80 26.44 36.31 -0.66
CA VAL A 80 26.70 34.95 -0.17
C VAL A 80 25.38 34.21 0.11
N TRP A 81 25.01 33.30 -0.78
CA TRP A 81 23.94 32.33 -0.54
C TRP A 81 24.45 31.21 0.38
N ILE A 82 23.84 31.07 1.56
CA ILE A 82 24.12 29.94 2.47
C ILE A 82 23.32 28.73 2.00
N TYR A 83 23.94 27.87 1.20
CA TYR A 83 23.41 26.55 0.85
C TYR A 83 23.52 25.58 2.03
N LEU A 84 22.40 25.34 2.72
CA LEU A 84 22.26 24.20 3.64
C LEU A 84 22.10 22.90 2.82
N LYS A 85 23.21 22.23 2.53
CA LYS A 85 23.18 20.84 2.04
C LYS A 85 22.69 19.91 3.15
N CYS A 86 21.53 19.29 2.94
CA CYS A 86 21.15 18.12 3.72
C CYS A 86 22.13 16.97 3.44
N ILE A 87 22.84 16.51 4.48
CA ILE A 87 23.62 15.28 4.44
C ILE A 87 22.77 14.18 5.05
N ILE A 88 22.33 13.23 4.23
CA ILE A 88 21.65 12.03 4.68
C ILE A 88 22.72 11.05 5.19
N PHE A 89 22.59 10.59 6.43
CA PHE A 89 23.45 9.56 7.01
C PHE A 89 22.66 8.26 7.17
N GLU A 90 22.92 7.30 6.28
CA GLU A 90 22.46 5.92 6.47
C GLU A 90 23.48 5.18 7.37
N GLY A 91 23.02 4.59 8.48
CA GLY A 91 23.80 3.62 9.27
C GLY A 91 24.74 4.15 10.37
N GLY A 92 24.67 5.42 10.78
CA GLY A 92 25.50 5.98 11.86
C GLY A 92 24.83 5.97 13.25
N THR A 93 25.62 5.86 14.33
CA THR A 93 25.10 5.92 15.72
C THR A 93 25.11 7.36 16.28
N VAL A 94 24.26 7.62 17.29
CA VAL A 94 24.03 8.98 17.85
C VAL A 94 25.31 9.70 18.30
N ALA A 95 26.31 8.96 18.79
CA ALA A 95 27.61 9.53 19.19
C ALA A 95 28.36 10.19 18.02
N GLN A 96 28.23 9.67 16.80
CA GLN A 96 28.88 10.22 15.60
C GLN A 96 28.23 11.53 15.14
N VAL A 97 26.90 11.65 15.30
CA VAL A 97 26.13 12.87 15.00
C VAL A 97 26.53 14.02 15.95
N LEU A 98 26.76 13.73 17.23
CA LEU A 98 27.17 14.72 18.23
C LEU A 98 28.58 15.30 17.98
N LEU A 99 29.54 14.48 17.52
CA LEU A 99 30.87 14.99 17.12
C LEU A 99 30.80 15.92 15.89
N ALA A 100 29.93 15.62 14.91
CA ALA A 100 29.77 16.46 13.73
C ALA A 100 29.22 17.85 14.09
N LEU A 101 28.20 17.91 14.97
CA LEU A 101 27.59 19.17 15.42
C LEU A 101 28.58 20.10 16.15
N GLY A 102 29.49 19.56 16.96
CA GLY A 102 30.52 20.35 17.64
C GLY A 102 31.43 21.12 16.67
N THR A 103 31.75 20.52 15.52
CA THR A 103 32.62 21.11 14.48
C THR A 103 31.93 22.28 13.76
N VAL A 104 30.62 22.16 13.51
CA VAL A 104 29.80 23.24 12.93
C VAL A 104 29.67 24.42 13.89
N LEU A 105 29.37 24.16 15.17
CA LEU A 105 29.25 25.18 16.21
C LEU A 105 30.55 25.96 16.44
N GLY A 106 31.70 25.28 16.38
CA GLY A 106 33.02 25.92 16.47
C GLY A 106 33.32 26.89 15.32
N THR A 107 32.73 26.66 14.15
CA THR A 107 32.90 27.52 12.95
C THR A 107 32.00 28.76 13.04
N LEU A 108 30.72 28.59 13.36
CA LEU A 108 29.75 29.69 13.46
C LEU A 108 30.13 30.73 14.53
N LYS A 109 30.71 30.29 15.66
CA LYS A 109 31.15 31.17 16.75
C LYS A 109 32.26 32.16 16.37
N ARG A 110 32.99 31.91 15.27
CA ARG A 110 34.01 32.83 14.72
C ARG A 110 33.44 33.97 13.88
N VAL A 111 32.15 33.93 13.53
CA VAL A 111 31.48 34.93 12.66
C VAL A 111 30.57 35.89 13.46
N GLY A 112 30.74 35.95 14.79
CA GLY A 112 30.08 36.94 15.66
C GLY A 112 28.62 36.64 16.06
N ILE A 113 28.00 35.59 15.52
CA ILE A 113 26.62 35.21 15.84
C ILE A 113 26.53 34.61 17.25
N LYS A 114 25.62 35.13 18.07
CA LYS A 114 25.21 34.52 19.35
C LYS A 114 23.89 33.77 19.16
N MET A 115 23.86 32.50 19.58
CA MET A 115 22.64 31.71 19.76
C MET A 115 22.45 31.42 21.24
N GLY A 116 21.20 31.47 21.70
CA GLY A 116 20.77 30.97 23.00
C GLY A 116 19.89 29.73 22.80
N PHE A 117 19.94 28.80 23.76
CA PHE A 117 19.02 27.67 23.83
C PHE A 117 18.22 27.79 25.11
N GLN A 118 16.90 27.64 25.03
CA GLN A 118 16.02 27.56 26.18
C GLN A 118 15.23 26.25 26.08
N TYR A 119 15.27 25.46 27.15
CA TYR A 119 14.51 24.21 27.26
C TYR A 119 13.37 24.40 28.25
N PRO A 120 12.12 24.57 27.80
CA PRO A 120 10.95 24.24 28.60
C PRO A 120 10.93 22.73 28.83
N ALA A 121 10.60 22.30 30.04
CA ALA A 121 10.34 20.88 30.28
C ALA A 121 9.07 20.42 29.53
N ALA A 122 9.08 19.17 29.07
CA ALA A 122 7.95 18.49 28.42
C ALA A 122 7.49 18.98 27.02
N GLN A 123 8.42 19.06 26.05
CA GLN A 123 8.13 18.71 24.65
C GLN A 123 9.42 18.47 23.83
N ASN A 124 9.38 17.53 22.87
CA ASN A 124 10.50 17.25 21.95
C ASN A 124 10.55 18.28 20.81
N VAL A 125 10.80 19.55 21.14
CA VAL A 125 10.89 20.67 20.19
C VAL A 125 12.19 21.43 20.43
N LEU A 126 13.06 21.49 19.41
CA LEU A 126 14.27 22.32 19.46
C LEU A 126 13.94 23.71 18.87
N CYS A 127 13.52 24.64 19.72
CA CYS A 127 13.43 26.06 19.35
C CYS A 127 14.83 26.67 19.25
N VAL A 128 15.11 27.37 18.15
CA VAL A 128 16.34 28.14 17.94
C VAL A 128 15.96 29.59 17.68
N GLU A 129 16.20 30.48 18.64
CA GLU A 129 16.06 31.92 18.44
C GLU A 129 17.36 32.52 17.90
N MET A 130 17.24 33.40 16.90
CA MET A 130 18.34 34.12 16.29
C MET A 130 18.21 35.62 16.54
N HIS A 131 19.03 36.16 17.44
CA HIS A 131 19.13 37.60 17.65
C HIS A 131 20.17 38.21 16.69
N LEU A 132 19.71 39.07 15.79
CA LEU A 132 20.58 39.88 14.94
C LEU A 132 21.13 41.07 15.76
N GLY A 133 22.45 41.11 15.94
CA GLY A 133 23.13 42.23 16.58
C GLY A 133 23.06 43.51 15.73
N ARG A 134 23.12 44.67 16.38
CA ARG A 134 23.11 46.00 15.74
C ARG A 134 24.16 46.11 14.63
N GLY A 135 23.75 46.31 13.38
CA GLY A 135 24.66 46.64 12.27
C GLY A 135 24.12 46.48 10.84
N SER A 136 23.14 45.61 10.61
CA SER A 136 22.78 45.15 9.25
C SER A 136 21.76 46.04 8.52
N LYS A 137 22.21 46.92 7.62
CA LYS A 137 21.36 47.60 6.63
C LYS A 137 21.03 46.68 5.43
N CYS A 138 20.09 45.75 5.57
CA CYS A 138 19.53 45.00 4.43
C CYS A 138 18.16 44.36 4.78
N PHE A 139 17.06 45.10 4.62
CA PHE A 139 15.70 44.59 4.30
C PHE A 139 14.69 45.75 4.22
N SER A 140 14.72 46.55 3.14
CA SER A 140 13.80 47.68 2.99
C SER A 140 13.60 48.12 1.52
N HIS A 141 13.20 47.18 0.65
CA HIS A 141 12.70 47.44 -0.71
C HIS A 141 11.81 46.28 -1.18
N PHE A 142 10.49 46.34 -0.93
CA PHE A 142 9.47 45.54 -1.65
C PHE A 142 8.02 46.05 -1.48
N ILE A 143 7.84 47.37 -1.33
CA ILE A 143 6.56 48.04 -1.59
C ILE A 143 6.86 49.25 -2.47
N SER A 144 6.35 49.22 -3.71
CA SER A 144 6.28 50.39 -4.58
C SER A 144 4.83 50.67 -4.87
N VAL A 145 4.36 51.87 -4.52
CA VAL A 145 3.01 52.37 -4.83
C VAL A 145 3.18 53.80 -5.33
N ASN A 146 2.83 54.04 -6.58
CA ASN A 146 2.95 55.35 -7.21
C ASN A 146 1.85 56.30 -6.73
N ASN A 147 2.15 57.19 -5.78
CA ASN A 147 2.29 58.64 -6.02
C ASN A 147 2.61 59.35 -4.68
N PRO A 148 3.53 60.35 -4.62
CA PRO A 148 3.94 60.95 -3.35
C PRO A 148 3.21 62.26 -3.05
N GLU A 149 2.63 62.38 -1.85
CA GLU A 149 2.79 63.60 -1.03
C GLU A 149 2.36 63.37 0.43
N ASN A 150 2.96 64.15 1.35
CA ASN A 150 2.54 64.34 2.74
C ASN A 150 2.39 63.10 3.67
N MET A 151 3.52 62.54 4.12
CA MET A 151 3.76 62.35 5.57
C MET A 151 5.25 62.17 5.90
N ARG A 152 5.74 62.86 6.93
CA ARG A 152 7.07 62.64 7.52
C ARG A 152 6.92 61.80 8.79
N CYS A 153 7.60 60.65 8.87
CA CYS A 153 7.75 59.90 10.11
C CYS A 153 9.14 60.11 10.72
N GLY A 154 9.18 60.36 12.04
CA GLY A 154 10.42 60.45 12.82
C GLY A 154 11.00 59.09 13.16
N GLN A 155 12.24 59.07 13.67
CA GLN A 155 12.92 57.84 14.06
C GLN A 155 12.35 57.27 15.38
N GLN A 156 11.84 56.04 15.33
CA GLN A 156 11.79 55.13 16.48
C GLN A 156 11.87 53.68 16.00
N SER A 157 12.35 52.77 16.86
CA SER A 157 12.77 51.42 16.50
C SER A 157 11.79 50.35 16.98
N THR A 158 11.51 49.36 16.12
CA THR A 158 10.79 48.13 16.47
C THR A 158 11.69 46.93 16.21
N ASP A 159 11.89 46.06 17.21
CA ASP A 159 12.57 44.77 17.01
C ASP A 159 11.65 43.77 16.31
N THR A 160 12.21 42.97 15.40
CA THR A 160 11.48 41.93 14.65
C THR A 160 12.00 40.55 15.04
N SER A 161 11.13 39.69 15.59
CA SER A 161 11.43 38.28 15.84
C SER A 161 10.79 37.38 14.77
N ILE A 162 11.51 36.30 14.42
CA ILE A 162 11.03 35.26 13.50
C ILE A 162 11.09 33.94 14.27
N THR A 163 9.95 33.25 14.35
CA THR A 163 9.86 31.91 14.94
C THR A 163 9.70 30.88 13.83
N VAL A 164 10.62 29.91 13.76
CA VAL A 164 10.54 28.76 12.85
C VAL A 164 10.18 27.53 13.67
N ILE A 165 9.15 26.81 13.24
CA ILE A 165 8.72 25.54 13.86
C ILE A 165 8.96 24.42 12.86
N LEU A 166 9.73 23.41 13.26
CA LEU A 166 10.01 22.22 12.45
C LEU A 166 9.10 21.07 12.86
N TYR A 167 8.39 20.49 11.90
CA TYR A 167 7.63 19.25 12.06
C TYR A 167 8.34 18.10 11.33
N SER A 168 8.15 16.86 11.82
CA SER A 168 8.84 15.65 11.36
C SER A 168 8.40 15.12 9.98
N ASN A 169 7.74 15.94 9.16
CA ASN A 169 7.41 15.68 7.75
C ASN A 169 7.43 17.01 6.97
N ASN A 170 8.57 17.35 6.38
CA ASN A 170 8.83 18.39 5.36
C ASN A 170 7.77 19.49 5.13
N ILE A 171 7.46 20.28 6.17
CA ILE A 171 6.68 21.52 6.05
C ILE A 171 7.42 22.62 6.82
N PHE A 172 7.66 23.74 6.14
CA PHE A 172 8.11 24.98 6.77
C PHE A 172 6.93 25.95 6.91
N ILE A 173 6.74 26.51 8.11
CA ILE A 173 5.81 27.63 8.34
C ILE A 173 6.59 28.75 9.03
N CYS A 174 6.67 29.90 8.38
CA CYS A 174 7.21 31.13 8.96
C CYS A 174 6.07 32.02 9.44
N PHE A 175 6.11 32.46 10.69
CA PHE A 175 5.25 33.52 11.19
C PHE A 175 6.06 34.82 11.33
N VAL A 176 5.56 35.91 10.72
CA VAL A 176 6.05 37.27 10.95
C VAL A 176 5.00 38.00 11.78
N LYS A 177 5.40 38.52 12.94
CA LYS A 177 4.47 39.08 13.93
C LYS A 177 4.76 40.56 14.20
N ASN A 178 4.25 41.43 13.34
CA ASN A 178 4.26 42.87 13.60
C ASN A 178 3.18 43.24 14.62
N ALA A 179 3.57 43.96 15.67
CA ALA A 179 2.66 44.51 16.67
C ALA A 179 2.88 46.02 16.77
N CYS A 180 1.86 46.80 16.41
CA CYS A 180 1.81 48.23 16.70
C CYS A 180 0.84 48.48 17.84
N CYS A 181 1.31 49.08 18.93
CA CYS A 181 0.48 49.48 20.06
C CYS A 181 0.16 50.98 19.97
N LEU A 182 -1.07 51.34 20.30
CA LEU A 182 -1.44 52.68 20.79
C LEU A 182 -2.23 52.51 22.08
N LYS A 183 -2.12 53.48 22.99
CA LYS A 183 -2.65 53.39 24.35
C LYS A 183 -3.02 54.79 24.88
N ASP A 184 -3.99 54.81 25.78
CA ASP A 184 -4.40 55.92 26.67
C ASP A 184 -4.99 57.19 26.03
N SER A 185 -6.33 57.33 26.05
CA SER A 185 -7.07 58.31 26.89
C SER A 185 -8.45 58.74 26.33
N SER A 186 -9.39 58.99 27.26
CA SER A 186 -10.71 59.66 27.08
C SER A 186 -11.81 58.98 26.23
N GLU A 187 -13.05 59.35 26.55
CA GLU A 187 -14.31 58.69 26.19
C GLU A 187 -14.73 58.90 24.73
N ILE A 188 -15.08 57.82 24.01
CA ILE A 188 -16.01 57.84 22.87
C ILE A 188 -16.92 56.61 22.98
N THR A 189 -18.24 56.80 22.83
CA THR A 189 -19.27 55.77 22.99
C THR A 189 -19.54 54.96 21.71
N ASP A 190 -20.09 53.74 21.87
CA ASP A 190 -20.23 52.71 20.83
C ASP A 190 -21.06 53.06 19.57
N GLU A 191 -21.77 54.20 19.52
CA GLU A 191 -22.57 54.58 18.33
C GLU A 191 -21.74 55.10 17.14
N ALA A 192 -20.46 55.44 17.33
CA ALA A 192 -19.62 56.01 16.27
C ALA A 192 -19.07 54.96 15.28
N MET A 193 -18.62 53.79 15.77
CA MET A 193 -17.88 52.83 14.96
C MET A 193 -18.76 52.05 13.97
N MET A 194 -20.06 51.92 14.27
CA MET A 194 -21.06 51.22 13.43
C MET A 194 -21.61 52.04 12.25
N ARG A 195 -20.91 53.10 11.80
CA ARG A 195 -21.34 53.92 10.64
C ARG A 195 -20.38 53.95 9.45
N SER A 196 -19.21 53.29 9.51
CA SER A 196 -18.22 53.32 8.42
C SER A 196 -18.26 52.11 7.46
N PHE A 197 -18.80 50.96 7.89
CA PHE A 197 -18.70 49.69 7.12
C PHE A 197 -19.88 49.40 6.17
N TYR A 198 -20.76 50.37 5.90
CA TYR A 198 -21.90 50.24 4.99
C TYR A 198 -22.05 51.46 4.07
N LYS A 199 -21.02 51.75 3.25
CA LYS A 199 -21.11 52.84 2.26
C LYS A 199 -20.34 52.69 0.93
N THR A 200 -20.16 51.46 0.46
CA THR A 200 -19.82 51.17 -0.95
C THR A 200 -20.56 49.91 -1.41
N ASN A 201 -20.88 49.85 -2.70
CA ASN A 201 -21.49 48.70 -3.39
C ASN A 201 -22.82 48.18 -2.84
N LEU A 202 -23.88 49.00 -2.92
CA LEU A 202 -25.09 48.65 -3.67
C LEU A 202 -25.97 49.89 -3.89
N GLY A 203 -26.11 50.33 -5.14
CA GLY A 203 -26.87 51.52 -5.50
C GLY A 203 -28.35 51.24 -5.68
N LEU A 204 -29.18 51.68 -4.71
CA LEU A 204 -30.57 52.16 -4.79
C LEU A 204 -31.58 51.42 -5.74
N LYS A 205 -32.82 51.15 -5.32
CA LYS A 205 -33.72 52.05 -4.56
C LYS A 205 -34.59 51.32 -3.53
N ARG A 206 -35.06 52.07 -2.53
CA ARG A 206 -36.30 51.77 -1.77
C ARG A 206 -37.52 52.09 -2.63
N GLU A 207 -38.65 51.44 -2.36
CA GLU A 207 -39.98 52.09 -2.25
C GLU A 207 -40.94 51.22 -1.40
N SER A 208 -41.79 51.88 -0.59
CA SER A 208 -42.97 51.37 0.14
C SER A 208 -42.80 50.27 1.24
N TRP A 209 -43.62 50.40 2.30
CA TRP A 209 -43.77 49.45 3.40
C TRP A 209 -45.23 49.54 3.90
N LYS A 210 -46.02 48.46 3.75
CA LYS A 210 -47.42 48.16 4.20
C LYS A 210 -47.89 46.94 3.36
N GLU A 211 -48.73 46.00 3.79
CA GLU A 211 -49.55 45.91 5.00
C GLU A 211 -49.88 44.45 5.44
N ARG A 212 -50.05 44.26 6.76
CA ARG A 212 -50.92 43.31 7.52
C ARG A 212 -51.41 41.95 6.94
N LYS A 213 -50.95 40.88 7.62
CA LYS A 213 -51.72 39.85 8.42
C LYS A 213 -52.77 38.90 7.77
N ARG A 214 -52.84 37.68 8.36
CA ARG A 214 -53.82 36.56 8.16
C ARG A 214 -53.59 35.76 6.85
N LYS A 215 -53.97 34.48 6.73
CA LYS A 215 -54.87 33.61 7.54
C LYS A 215 -54.37 32.13 7.54
N GLU A 216 -54.99 31.27 8.35
CA GLU A 216 -54.68 29.83 8.46
C GLU A 216 -55.51 28.95 7.50
N ASN A 217 -55.21 27.64 7.52
CA ASN A 217 -55.90 26.49 6.89
C ASN A 217 -55.76 26.35 5.35
N GLY A 218 -55.56 25.16 4.76
CA GLY A 218 -55.24 23.84 5.32
C GLY A 218 -56.15 22.71 4.82
N GLU A 219 -55.59 21.69 4.15
CA GLU A 219 -56.32 20.46 3.78
C GLU A 219 -55.41 19.21 3.64
N LYS A 220 -55.93 18.08 3.12
CA LYS A 220 -55.63 16.72 3.64
C LYS A 220 -55.65 15.62 2.54
N LEU A 221 -55.10 14.43 2.84
CA LEU A 221 -55.29 13.13 2.14
C LEU A 221 -54.57 13.00 0.76
N GLN A 222 -54.23 11.82 0.20
CA GLN A 222 -54.26 10.42 0.70
C GLN A 222 -53.12 9.57 0.06
N VAL A 223 -52.95 8.31 0.50
CA VAL A 223 -52.01 7.31 -0.06
C VAL A 223 -52.76 6.04 -0.50
N LYS A 224 -52.55 5.60 -1.75
CA LYS A 224 -52.86 4.29 -2.40
C LYS A 224 -51.95 4.20 -3.66
N ASN A 225 -51.52 3.06 -4.21
CA ASN A 225 -51.72 1.62 -3.95
C ASN A 225 -50.42 0.84 -4.29
N ILE A 226 -50.38 -0.46 -3.98
CA ILE A 226 -49.29 -1.41 -4.33
C ILE A 226 -49.86 -2.54 -5.23
N PRO A 227 -49.06 -3.15 -6.12
CA PRO A 227 -49.00 -4.61 -6.21
C PRO A 227 -47.56 -5.17 -6.19
N SER A 228 -47.40 -6.47 -5.90
CA SER A 228 -46.13 -7.06 -5.44
C SER A 228 -45.84 -8.49 -5.96
N PHE A 229 -44.60 -8.76 -6.38
CA PHE A 229 -43.90 -10.06 -6.47
C PHE A 229 -42.40 -9.79 -6.85
N PHE A 230 -41.39 -10.63 -6.65
CA PHE A 230 -41.30 -11.96 -6.00
C PHE A 230 -39.96 -12.09 -5.20
N LEU A 231 -39.24 -13.23 -5.28
CA LEU A 231 -38.04 -13.62 -4.50
C LEU A 231 -37.07 -14.48 -5.38
N SER A 232 -35.82 -14.80 -5.02
CA SER A 232 -35.11 -14.62 -3.74
C SER A 232 -33.70 -13.95 -3.83
N PRO A 233 -32.53 -14.62 -4.03
CA PRO A 233 -31.36 -14.25 -3.23
C PRO A 233 -30.03 -13.92 -3.96
N SER A 234 -29.11 -13.38 -3.16
CA SER A 234 -27.63 -13.34 -3.32
C SER A 234 -27.00 -12.59 -4.51
N VAL A 235 -26.57 -11.35 -4.24
CA VAL A 235 -25.39 -10.71 -4.86
C VAL A 235 -24.60 -9.98 -3.74
N PRO A 236 -23.27 -10.11 -3.63
CA PRO A 236 -22.51 -9.40 -2.59
C PRO A 236 -22.41 -7.89 -2.86
N LEU A 237 -22.79 -7.07 -1.87
CA LEU A 237 -22.56 -5.62 -1.92
C LEU A 237 -21.09 -5.32 -1.60
N GLY A 238 -20.36 -4.74 -2.54
CA GLY A 238 -18.97 -4.33 -2.36
C GLY A 238 -18.54 -3.20 -3.28
N GLY A 239 -17.90 -2.18 -2.70
CA GLY A 239 -17.27 -1.08 -3.44
C GLY A 239 -17.96 0.28 -3.29
N TYR A 240 -17.34 1.15 -2.48
CA TYR A 240 -17.52 2.61 -2.50
C TYR A 240 -18.96 3.16 -2.39
N GLU A 241 -19.59 2.98 -1.22
CA GLU A 241 -20.39 4.09 -0.67
C GLU A 241 -19.43 5.21 -0.23
N ASN A 242 -18.98 6.03 -1.18
CA ASN A 242 -18.21 7.22 -0.86
C ASN A 242 -18.55 8.38 -1.80
N THR A 243 -19.86 8.64 -1.97
CA THR A 243 -20.43 9.93 -2.37
C THR A 243 -21.97 9.90 -2.43
N LEU A 244 -22.64 10.18 -1.31
CA LEU A 244 -23.82 11.07 -1.21
C LEU A 244 -24.40 11.05 0.22
N ARG A 245 -24.24 12.12 1.01
CA ARG A 245 -25.25 12.51 2.03
C ARG A 245 -25.26 13.98 2.47
N CYS A 246 -24.82 14.89 1.61
CA CYS A 246 -25.32 16.26 1.66
C CYS A 246 -26.80 16.25 1.23
N ARG A 247 -27.72 16.28 2.20
CA ARG A 247 -29.06 16.88 2.05
C ARG A 247 -29.79 17.04 3.38
N LYS A 248 -30.13 18.32 3.65
CA LYS A 248 -31.16 18.83 4.59
C LYS A 248 -31.88 17.81 5.48
N TYR A 249 -31.58 17.86 6.78
CA TYR A 249 -32.65 17.93 7.78
C TYR A 249 -32.58 19.28 8.48
N LEU A 250 -33.66 20.06 8.37
CA LEU A 250 -33.83 21.34 9.03
C LEU A 250 -35.29 21.39 9.52
N ARG A 251 -35.53 20.99 10.76
CA ARG A 251 -36.80 21.13 11.46
C ARG A 251 -36.56 21.57 12.90
N ILE A 252 -37.51 22.34 13.43
CA ILE A 252 -37.31 23.29 14.52
C ILE A 252 -37.62 22.66 15.88
N TRP A 253 -36.72 22.87 16.84
CA TRP A 253 -36.95 22.79 18.30
C TRP A 253 -35.73 23.46 19.00
N GLU A 254 -35.85 24.29 20.02
CA GLU A 254 -37.00 25.04 20.56
C GLU A 254 -36.47 26.34 21.25
N GLU A 255 -37.35 27.25 21.70
CA GLU A 255 -36.96 28.42 22.47
C GLU A 255 -36.84 28.10 23.96
N TRP A 256 -35.67 28.34 24.59
CA TRP A 256 -35.54 29.07 25.86
C TRP A 256 -34.09 29.04 26.41
N ASN A 257 -33.41 30.19 26.33
CA ASN A 257 -32.60 30.83 27.39
C ASN A 257 -31.65 31.87 26.74
N GLY A 258 -31.85 33.14 27.05
CA GLY A 258 -31.14 34.24 26.39
C GLY A 258 -29.68 34.36 26.80
N LYS A 259 -28.76 33.87 25.97
CA LYS A 259 -27.35 34.29 25.97
C LYS A 259 -26.85 34.51 24.53
N THR A 260 -26.45 35.74 24.24
CA THR A 260 -25.91 36.15 22.93
C THR A 260 -24.52 35.59 22.72
N ILE A 261 -24.42 34.39 22.13
CA ILE A 261 -23.15 33.83 21.68
C ILE A 261 -22.85 34.38 20.27
N PHE A 262 -21.67 34.98 20.10
CA PHE A 262 -21.21 35.45 18.81
C PHE A 262 -21.17 34.29 17.80
N LYS A 263 -22.02 34.39 16.78
CA LYS A 263 -22.09 33.39 15.71
C LYS A 263 -20.94 33.60 14.73
N MET A 264 -19.72 33.26 15.17
CA MET A 264 -18.61 33.00 14.26
C MET A 264 -19.11 32.00 13.23
N LYS A 265 -19.21 32.44 11.96
CA LYS A 265 -19.28 31.53 10.83
C LYS A 265 -17.97 30.76 10.78
N SER A 266 -17.95 29.58 11.38
CA SER A 266 -17.02 28.53 10.96
C SER A 266 -17.44 28.06 9.57
N GLU A 267 -17.18 28.89 8.56
CA GLU A 267 -17.02 28.40 7.20
C GLU A 267 -15.81 27.49 7.24
N ILE A 268 -16.07 26.19 7.44
CA ILE A 268 -15.03 25.18 7.49
C ILE A 268 -14.35 25.22 6.12
N ILE A 269 -13.08 25.62 6.13
CA ILE A 269 -12.24 25.73 4.95
C ILE A 269 -11.97 24.31 4.46
N VAL A 270 -12.86 23.81 3.59
CA VAL A 270 -12.70 22.53 2.86
C VAL A 270 -11.73 22.74 1.69
N PHE A 271 -10.53 23.25 2.00
CA PHE A 271 -9.44 23.38 1.04
C PHE A 271 -8.38 22.33 1.34
N CYS A 272 -8.18 21.44 0.36
CA CYS A 272 -6.87 21.02 -0.16
C CYS A 272 -6.95 19.80 -1.09
N TRP A 273 -8.06 19.06 -1.13
CA TRP A 273 -8.06 17.70 -1.70
C TRP A 273 -9.15 17.40 -2.75
N ALA A 274 -10.05 18.33 -3.04
CA ALA A 274 -11.20 18.06 -3.93
C ALA A 274 -10.85 18.04 -5.44
N GLN A 275 -9.73 18.64 -5.86
CA GLN A 275 -9.31 18.72 -7.28
C GLN A 275 -8.63 17.44 -7.82
N TYR A 276 -8.31 16.49 -6.94
CA TYR A 276 -7.64 15.22 -7.30
C TYR A 276 -8.63 14.07 -7.52
N ALA A 277 -9.92 14.27 -7.25
CA ALA A 277 -10.94 13.25 -7.49
C ALA A 277 -11.32 13.23 -8.98
N PRO A 278 -11.12 12.13 -9.73
CA PRO A 278 -11.45 12.06 -11.16
C PRO A 278 -12.95 11.86 -11.43
N HIS A 279 -13.77 11.64 -10.40
CA HIS A 279 -15.23 11.42 -10.48
C HIS A 279 -15.67 10.25 -11.39
N THR A 280 -14.76 9.33 -11.75
CA THR A 280 -15.09 8.12 -12.51
C THR A 280 -16.06 7.23 -11.72
N LYS A 281 -16.87 6.44 -12.43
CA LYS A 281 -17.75 5.45 -11.79
C LYS A 281 -16.90 4.38 -11.09
N THR A 282 -17.32 3.93 -9.91
CA THR A 282 -16.67 2.88 -9.12
C THR A 282 -16.19 1.70 -9.98
N GLY A 283 -14.93 1.30 -9.83
CA GLY A 283 -14.32 0.24 -10.62
C GLY A 283 -13.94 0.64 -12.05
N ARG A 284 -13.78 1.94 -12.35
CA ARG A 284 -13.22 2.45 -13.62
C ARG A 284 -12.04 3.38 -13.36
N THR A 285 -10.83 2.92 -13.66
CA THR A 285 -9.55 3.48 -13.17
C THR A 285 -8.59 3.98 -14.27
N SER A 286 -9.09 4.07 -15.51
CA SER A 286 -8.36 4.60 -16.67
C SER A 286 -9.26 5.51 -17.51
N ILE A 287 -8.65 6.48 -18.18
CA ILE A 287 -9.30 7.37 -19.15
C ILE A 287 -8.66 7.22 -20.54
N VAL A 288 -9.36 7.64 -21.59
CA VAL A 288 -8.84 7.66 -22.97
C VAL A 288 -8.73 9.11 -23.48
N HIS A 289 -7.74 9.44 -24.29
CA HIS A 289 -7.69 10.69 -25.03
C HIS A 289 -8.17 10.46 -26.46
N LEU A 290 -9.38 10.95 -26.81
CA LEU A 290 -9.95 10.84 -28.15
C LEU A 290 -9.58 12.09 -28.96
N PHE A 291 -8.33 12.13 -29.45
CA PHE A 291 -7.74 13.33 -30.05
C PHE A 291 -8.35 13.67 -31.42
N GLU A 292 -8.87 14.88 -31.56
CA GLU A 292 -9.53 15.43 -32.75
C GLU A 292 -10.83 14.72 -33.20
N TRP A 293 -11.43 13.88 -32.35
CA TRP A 293 -12.70 13.21 -32.70
C TRP A 293 -13.87 14.21 -32.80
N ARG A 294 -14.88 13.88 -33.62
CA ARG A 294 -16.15 14.62 -33.65
C ARG A 294 -16.94 14.37 -32.36
N TRP A 295 -17.67 15.37 -31.86
CA TRP A 295 -18.40 15.23 -30.59
C TRP A 295 -19.53 14.18 -30.68
N VAL A 296 -20.19 14.07 -31.84
CA VAL A 296 -21.17 13.00 -32.12
C VAL A 296 -20.54 11.60 -32.05
N ASP A 297 -19.31 11.42 -32.56
CA ASP A 297 -18.61 10.13 -32.54
C ASP A 297 -18.19 9.76 -31.12
N ILE A 298 -17.69 10.73 -30.33
CA ILE A 298 -17.37 10.53 -28.91
C ILE A 298 -18.61 10.11 -28.11
N ALA A 299 -19.76 10.74 -28.36
CA ALA A 299 -21.01 10.40 -27.68
C ALA A 299 -21.43 8.94 -27.95
N LEU A 300 -21.32 8.50 -29.20
CA LEU A 300 -21.58 7.12 -29.62
C LEU A 300 -20.55 6.15 -29.04
N GLU A 301 -19.28 6.53 -28.97
CA GLU A 301 -18.18 5.71 -28.44
C GLU A 301 -18.30 5.51 -26.92
N CYS A 302 -18.70 6.55 -26.18
CA CYS A 302 -19.06 6.49 -24.77
C CYS A 302 -20.10 5.39 -24.48
N GLU A 303 -21.22 5.42 -25.21
CA GLU A 303 -22.35 4.50 -25.03
C GLU A 303 -22.04 3.09 -25.50
N ARG A 304 -21.50 2.95 -26.72
CA ARG A 304 -21.37 1.66 -27.42
C ARG A 304 -20.13 0.87 -27.01
N TYR A 305 -19.10 1.52 -26.44
CA TYR A 305 -17.80 0.89 -26.24
C TYR A 305 -17.14 1.22 -24.90
N LEU A 306 -16.93 2.50 -24.58
CA LEU A 306 -16.13 2.91 -23.42
C LEU A 306 -16.80 2.51 -22.09
N ALA A 307 -18.10 2.75 -21.94
CA ALA A 307 -18.84 2.31 -20.77
C ALA A 307 -18.91 0.76 -20.66
N PRO A 308 -19.23 -0.01 -21.72
CA PRO A 308 -19.13 -1.48 -21.73
C PRO A 308 -17.74 -2.05 -21.45
N LYS A 309 -16.65 -1.35 -21.82
CA LYS A 309 -15.26 -1.80 -21.60
C LYS A 309 -14.59 -1.20 -20.35
N GLY A 310 -15.33 -0.43 -19.55
CA GLY A 310 -14.88 0.04 -18.23
C GLY A 310 -13.96 1.25 -18.23
N PHE A 311 -13.89 2.04 -19.31
CA PHE A 311 -13.19 3.33 -19.30
C PHE A 311 -13.96 4.33 -18.44
N GLY A 312 -13.27 5.02 -17.54
CA GLY A 312 -13.86 5.97 -16.60
C GLY A 312 -14.20 7.33 -17.20
N GLY A 313 -13.56 7.69 -18.32
CA GLY A 313 -13.74 8.99 -18.96
C GLY A 313 -12.88 9.21 -20.20
N VAL A 314 -13.05 10.39 -20.80
CA VAL A 314 -12.48 10.83 -22.07
C VAL A 314 -11.84 12.21 -21.89
N GLN A 315 -10.55 12.36 -22.18
CA GLN A 315 -9.96 13.65 -22.54
C GLN A 315 -10.33 13.96 -23.99
N ILE A 316 -10.77 15.19 -24.25
CA ILE A 316 -11.10 15.68 -25.60
C ILE A 316 -10.24 16.90 -25.96
N SER A 317 -9.93 17.07 -27.24
CA SER A 317 -9.25 18.26 -27.78
C SER A 317 -10.01 19.56 -27.46
N PRO A 318 -9.33 20.74 -27.42
CA PRO A 318 -9.92 22.01 -26.99
C PRO A 318 -11.26 22.35 -27.67
N PRO A 319 -12.31 22.74 -26.92
CA PRO A 319 -13.63 23.03 -27.48
C PRO A 319 -13.85 24.52 -27.82
N SER A 320 -12.93 25.40 -27.44
CA SER A 320 -12.90 26.82 -27.78
C SER A 320 -12.71 27.05 -29.29
N GLU A 321 -13.35 28.10 -29.82
CA GLU A 321 -13.17 28.55 -31.19
C GLU A 321 -11.70 28.87 -31.48
N ASN A 322 -11.18 28.22 -32.52
CA ASN A 322 -9.82 28.36 -33.00
C ASN A 322 -9.74 29.01 -34.39
N ALA A 323 -8.59 29.61 -34.70
CA ALA A 323 -8.25 30.14 -36.02
C ALA A 323 -8.23 29.02 -37.08
N VAL A 324 -8.63 29.36 -38.31
CA VAL A 324 -8.64 28.46 -39.47
C VAL A 324 -7.39 28.74 -40.32
N ILE A 325 -6.47 27.77 -40.35
CA ILE A 325 -5.20 27.84 -41.06
C ILE A 325 -5.31 27.14 -42.42
N THR A 326 -4.95 27.86 -43.48
CA THR A 326 -5.05 27.40 -44.87
C THR A 326 -3.71 26.94 -45.46
N ASP A 327 -2.59 27.40 -44.91
CA ASP A 327 -1.25 26.99 -45.31
C ASP A 327 -0.37 26.80 -44.05
N PRO A 328 0.11 25.58 -43.74
CA PRO A 328 -0.32 24.33 -44.34
C PRO A 328 -1.83 24.09 -44.12
N SER A 329 -2.48 23.31 -44.98
CA SER A 329 -3.95 23.18 -44.93
C SER A 329 -4.42 22.40 -43.71
N ARG A 330 -5.11 23.10 -42.79
CA ARG A 330 -5.82 22.54 -41.62
C ARG A 330 -4.93 21.61 -40.77
N PRO A 331 -3.82 22.10 -40.21
CA PRO A 331 -2.87 21.30 -39.43
C PRO A 331 -3.49 20.89 -38.08
N TRP A 332 -2.92 19.92 -37.37
CA TRP A 332 -3.47 19.52 -36.07
C TRP A 332 -3.43 20.68 -35.06
N TRP A 333 -2.31 21.41 -35.00
CA TRP A 333 -2.05 22.45 -34.01
C TRP A 333 -2.90 23.71 -34.19
N GLU A 334 -3.64 23.89 -35.30
CA GLU A 334 -4.63 24.98 -35.40
C GLU A 334 -5.69 24.89 -34.30
N ARG A 335 -5.90 23.70 -33.72
CA ARG A 335 -6.80 23.48 -32.59
C ARG A 335 -6.36 24.17 -31.30
N TYR A 336 -5.05 24.41 -31.18
CA TYR A 336 -4.40 25.13 -30.08
C TYR A 336 -4.09 26.58 -30.53
N GLN A 337 -4.98 27.19 -31.33
CA GLN A 337 -4.92 28.60 -31.76
C GLN A 337 -6.23 29.33 -31.40
N PRO A 338 -6.56 29.51 -30.10
CA PRO A 338 -7.84 30.06 -29.69
C PRO A 338 -8.00 31.53 -30.11
N VAL A 339 -9.21 31.88 -30.53
CA VAL A 339 -9.64 33.24 -30.90
C VAL A 339 -10.90 33.69 -30.15
N SER A 340 -11.70 32.76 -29.61
CA SER A 340 -12.74 33.06 -28.63
C SER A 340 -13.10 31.85 -27.76
N TYR A 341 -13.84 32.09 -26.68
CA TYR A 341 -14.40 31.04 -25.82
C TYR A 341 -15.83 30.59 -26.24
N LYS A 342 -16.19 30.77 -27.52
CA LYS A 342 -17.36 30.09 -28.12
C LYS A 342 -17.06 28.59 -28.31
N LEU A 343 -18.09 27.74 -28.24
CA LEU A 343 -17.95 26.28 -28.32
C LEU A 343 -18.26 25.77 -29.74
N CYS A 344 -17.34 26.00 -30.68
CA CYS A 344 -17.50 25.66 -32.09
C CYS A 344 -16.12 25.39 -32.71
N THR A 345 -15.93 24.20 -33.26
CA THR A 345 -14.64 23.71 -33.76
C THR A 345 -14.83 22.76 -34.94
N ARG A 346 -13.73 22.25 -35.50
CA ARG A 346 -13.76 21.13 -36.46
C ARG A 346 -14.40 19.83 -35.90
N SER A 347 -14.58 19.69 -34.58
CA SER A 347 -15.31 18.56 -33.95
C SER A 347 -16.84 18.71 -33.92
N GLY A 348 -17.39 19.91 -34.16
CA GLY A 348 -18.82 20.19 -34.08
C GLY A 348 -19.16 21.55 -33.46
N ASN A 349 -20.44 21.73 -33.13
CA ASN A 349 -21.02 22.94 -32.52
C ASN A 349 -21.50 22.72 -31.07
N GLU A 350 -21.84 23.80 -30.36
CA GLU A 350 -22.18 23.80 -28.94
C GLU A 350 -23.33 22.84 -28.56
N SER A 351 -24.28 22.60 -29.47
CA SER A 351 -25.37 21.64 -29.24
C SER A 351 -24.85 20.19 -29.24
N GLU A 352 -23.93 19.86 -30.15
CA GLU A 352 -23.28 18.54 -30.24
C GLU A 352 -22.32 18.32 -29.06
N PHE A 353 -21.66 19.38 -28.58
CA PHE A 353 -20.87 19.34 -27.35
C PHE A 353 -21.73 18.99 -26.13
N LYS A 354 -22.89 19.65 -25.97
CA LYS A 354 -23.83 19.42 -24.87
C LYS A 354 -24.46 18.03 -24.92
N ASP A 355 -24.81 17.53 -26.11
CA ASP A 355 -25.29 16.16 -26.31
C ASP A 355 -24.24 15.13 -25.89
N MET A 356 -23.00 15.30 -26.35
CA MET A 356 -21.87 14.44 -26.02
C MET A 356 -21.56 14.40 -24.52
N VAL A 357 -21.45 15.55 -23.86
CA VAL A 357 -21.23 15.62 -22.40
C VAL A 357 -22.37 14.97 -21.62
N THR A 358 -23.62 15.18 -22.05
CA THR A 358 -24.82 14.58 -21.43
C THR A 358 -24.80 13.06 -21.55
N ARG A 359 -24.61 12.54 -22.77
CA ARG A 359 -24.67 11.09 -23.07
C ARG A 359 -23.53 10.32 -22.42
N CYS A 360 -22.30 10.83 -22.48
CA CYS A 360 -21.16 10.23 -21.80
C CYS A 360 -21.38 10.18 -20.27
N ASN A 361 -21.84 11.28 -19.65
CA ASN A 361 -22.15 11.28 -18.21
C ASN A 361 -23.26 10.29 -17.84
N ASN A 362 -24.31 10.16 -18.65
CA ASN A 362 -25.42 9.22 -18.42
C ASN A 362 -24.94 7.75 -18.37
N VAL A 363 -23.90 7.37 -19.14
CA VAL A 363 -23.29 6.03 -19.07
C VAL A 363 -22.11 5.92 -18.09
N GLY A 364 -21.86 6.97 -17.30
CA GLY A 364 -20.81 7.03 -16.28
C GLY A 364 -19.39 7.16 -16.85
N VAL A 365 -19.25 7.78 -18.02
CA VAL A 365 -17.98 8.11 -18.68
C VAL A 365 -17.80 9.63 -18.60
N ARG A 366 -16.80 10.09 -17.84
CA ARG A 366 -16.61 11.52 -17.57
C ARG A 366 -15.88 12.24 -18.70
N ILE A 367 -16.26 13.47 -19.02
CA ILE A 367 -15.54 14.31 -19.98
C ILE A 367 -14.56 15.22 -19.25
N TYR A 368 -13.31 15.23 -19.70
CA TYR A 368 -12.30 16.20 -19.31
C TYR A 368 -11.91 17.03 -20.52
N VAL A 369 -12.04 18.35 -20.42
CA VAL A 369 -11.69 19.26 -21.50
C VAL A 369 -10.19 19.52 -21.49
N ASP A 370 -9.58 19.51 -22.67
CA ASP A 370 -8.25 20.07 -22.84
C ASP A 370 -8.33 21.61 -22.93
N ALA A 371 -7.81 22.32 -21.93
CA ALA A 371 -8.09 23.72 -21.68
C ALA A 371 -6.86 24.59 -21.98
N VAL A 372 -6.86 25.19 -23.18
CA VAL A 372 -5.92 26.24 -23.57
C VAL A 372 -6.36 27.55 -22.92
N ILE A 373 -5.63 27.98 -21.88
CA ILE A 373 -5.94 29.17 -21.08
C ILE A 373 -4.75 30.11 -20.86
N ASN A 374 -3.56 29.75 -21.35
CA ASN A 374 -2.35 30.56 -21.21
C ASN A 374 -2.14 31.56 -22.36
N HIS A 375 -2.77 31.37 -23.52
CA HIS A 375 -2.48 32.18 -24.71
C HIS A 375 -3.69 32.37 -25.65
N MET A 376 -3.56 33.31 -26.59
CA MET A 376 -4.41 33.48 -27.77
C MET A 376 -3.58 33.32 -29.07
N THR A 377 -4.24 33.13 -30.23
CA THR A 377 -3.55 32.84 -31.51
C THR A 377 -2.44 33.84 -31.84
N GLY A 378 -1.33 33.33 -32.38
CA GLY A 378 -0.04 34.00 -32.39
C GLY A 378 0.35 34.75 -33.67
N SER A 379 1.60 35.22 -33.67
CA SER A 379 2.26 35.73 -34.87
C SER A 379 2.39 34.65 -35.94
N GLY A 380 2.03 34.99 -37.18
CA GLY A 380 1.96 34.05 -38.31
C GLY A 380 0.53 33.83 -38.79
N VAL A 381 -0.48 34.14 -37.97
CA VAL A 381 -1.90 34.13 -38.39
C VAL A 381 -2.35 35.53 -38.80
N SER A 382 -2.90 35.65 -40.00
CA SER A 382 -3.44 36.91 -40.53
C SER A 382 -4.71 37.34 -39.79
N ALA A 383 -4.86 38.65 -39.58
CA ALA A 383 -6.07 39.23 -39.01
C ALA A 383 -7.30 39.05 -39.92
N GLY A 384 -8.47 38.83 -39.34
CA GLY A 384 -9.72 38.64 -40.07
C GLY A 384 -10.73 37.76 -39.33
N THR A 385 -11.64 37.16 -40.09
CA THR A 385 -12.69 36.25 -39.61
C THR A 385 -12.44 34.78 -40.01
N SER A 386 -11.17 34.43 -40.30
CA SER A 386 -10.76 33.05 -40.63
C SER A 386 -10.69 32.21 -39.36
N SER A 387 -11.86 31.85 -38.83
CA SER A 387 -12.04 31.23 -37.52
C SER A 387 -13.23 30.26 -37.55
N THR A 388 -13.19 29.25 -36.67
CA THR A 388 -14.14 28.13 -36.67
C THR A 388 -15.58 28.52 -36.30
N CYS A 389 -15.83 29.77 -35.87
CA CYS A 389 -17.15 30.33 -35.59
C CYS A 389 -17.31 31.76 -36.16
N GLY A 390 -16.43 32.18 -37.08
CA GLY A 390 -16.47 33.48 -37.77
C GLY A 390 -16.17 34.70 -36.89
N SER A 391 -15.65 34.54 -35.68
CA SER A 391 -15.18 35.68 -34.87
C SER A 391 -14.05 36.43 -35.55
N TYR A 392 -14.10 37.77 -35.51
CA TYR A 392 -12.97 38.61 -35.88
C TYR A 392 -11.88 38.54 -34.81
N PHE A 393 -10.62 38.52 -35.25
CA PHE A 393 -9.43 38.63 -34.41
C PHE A 393 -8.27 39.28 -35.18
N ASN A 394 -7.35 39.93 -34.47
CA ASN A 394 -6.15 40.53 -35.05
C ASN A 394 -4.95 40.35 -34.11
N PRO A 395 -4.06 39.36 -34.36
CA PRO A 395 -2.91 39.10 -33.49
C PRO A 395 -1.86 40.21 -33.53
N GLY A 396 -1.77 40.96 -34.64
CA GLY A 396 -0.83 42.07 -34.79
C GLY A 396 -1.17 43.27 -33.90
N THR A 397 -2.46 43.56 -33.71
CA THR A 397 -2.95 44.59 -32.77
C THR A 397 -3.38 44.04 -31.41
N ARG A 398 -3.34 42.71 -31.23
CA ARG A 398 -3.80 41.99 -30.03
C ARG A 398 -5.29 42.23 -29.71
N ASP A 399 -6.12 42.28 -30.75
CA ASP A 399 -7.55 42.57 -30.64
C ASP A 399 -8.40 41.30 -30.83
N PHE A 400 -9.19 40.95 -29.82
CA PHE A 400 -10.02 39.74 -29.77
C PHE A 400 -11.45 40.07 -29.30
N PRO A 401 -12.26 40.82 -30.08
CA PRO A 401 -13.54 41.36 -29.62
C PRO A 401 -14.59 40.29 -29.24
N ALA A 402 -14.40 39.03 -29.65
CA ALA A 402 -15.27 37.91 -29.29
C ALA A 402 -14.98 37.29 -27.90
N VAL A 403 -13.83 37.61 -27.30
CA VAL A 403 -13.49 37.37 -25.89
C VAL A 403 -12.69 38.61 -25.46
N PRO A 404 -13.33 39.73 -25.08
CA PRO A 404 -12.86 41.10 -25.34
C PRO A 404 -11.53 41.48 -24.68
N TYR A 405 -10.45 40.93 -25.23
CA TYR A 405 -9.06 41.17 -24.89
C TYR A 405 -8.46 42.15 -25.89
N SER A 406 -7.62 43.01 -25.34
CA SER A 406 -6.88 44.07 -26.01
C SER A 406 -5.38 43.86 -25.80
N GLY A 407 -4.55 44.76 -26.33
CA GLY A 407 -3.11 44.75 -26.03
C GLY A 407 -2.76 44.80 -24.54
N TRP A 408 -3.67 45.27 -23.68
CA TRP A 408 -3.48 45.28 -22.22
C TRP A 408 -3.63 43.91 -21.57
N ASP A 409 -4.17 42.90 -22.25
CA ASP A 409 -4.55 41.62 -21.63
C ASP A 409 -3.48 40.53 -21.80
N PHE A 410 -2.32 40.91 -22.34
CA PHE A 410 -1.16 40.05 -22.64
C PHE A 410 0.09 40.49 -21.86
N ASN A 411 1.02 39.56 -21.62
CA ASN A 411 2.28 39.79 -20.89
C ASN A 411 3.39 40.48 -21.73
N ASP A 412 3.11 40.92 -22.95
CA ASP A 412 4.12 41.47 -23.87
C ASP A 412 4.94 42.65 -23.30
N GLU A 413 4.35 43.49 -22.46
CA GLU A 413 5.05 44.60 -21.78
C GLU A 413 5.91 44.14 -20.58
N LYS A 414 5.69 42.92 -20.09
CA LYS A 414 6.39 42.28 -18.98
C LYS A 414 7.56 41.41 -19.48
N CYS A 415 7.45 40.86 -20.68
CA CYS A 415 8.52 40.08 -21.31
C CYS A 415 9.70 40.97 -21.71
N ASN A 416 10.78 40.95 -20.92
CA ASN A 416 12.02 41.69 -21.20
C ASN A 416 12.89 41.05 -22.30
N THR A 417 12.29 40.57 -23.40
CA THR A 417 13.01 40.14 -24.61
C THR A 417 12.55 40.99 -25.79
N GLY A 418 13.49 41.45 -26.63
CA GLY A 418 13.23 42.40 -27.71
C GLY A 418 12.31 41.95 -28.87
N ASN A 419 11.61 40.83 -28.71
CA ASN A 419 10.59 40.32 -29.63
C ASN A 419 9.46 39.55 -28.91
N GLY A 420 9.36 39.63 -27.57
CA GLY A 420 8.31 38.96 -26.77
C GLY A 420 8.49 37.44 -26.57
N GLU A 421 9.38 36.77 -27.31
CA GLU A 421 9.61 35.32 -27.23
C GLU A 421 10.47 34.89 -26.02
N ILE A 422 10.27 33.66 -25.55
CA ILE A 422 11.21 32.95 -24.67
C ILE A 422 12.58 32.84 -25.35
N LYS A 423 13.66 33.28 -24.68
CA LYS A 423 15.04 33.17 -25.17
C LYS A 423 15.93 32.21 -24.38
N SER A 424 15.58 31.92 -23.13
CA SER A 424 16.16 30.86 -22.32
C SER A 424 15.07 30.19 -21.50
N TYR A 425 15.03 28.86 -21.54
CA TYR A 425 14.12 28.04 -20.72
C TYR A 425 14.62 27.87 -19.28
N ASP A 426 15.87 28.25 -19.01
CA ASP A 426 16.49 28.26 -17.69
C ASP A 426 16.03 29.46 -16.85
N VAL A 427 15.38 30.45 -17.46
CA VAL A 427 14.92 31.69 -16.82
C VAL A 427 13.42 31.62 -16.56
N ALA A 428 13.03 31.33 -15.32
CA ALA A 428 11.63 31.04 -14.96
C ALA A 428 10.62 32.14 -15.33
N TYR A 429 11.01 33.43 -15.30
CA TYR A 429 10.10 34.51 -15.74
C TYR A 429 9.90 34.51 -17.26
N GLN A 430 10.91 34.15 -18.06
CA GLN A 430 10.71 34.06 -19.52
C GLN A 430 9.75 32.93 -19.84
N VAL A 431 9.94 31.74 -19.24
CA VAL A 431 9.05 30.60 -19.49
C VAL A 431 7.59 30.90 -19.12
N ARG A 432 7.32 31.76 -18.12
CA ARG A 432 5.98 32.04 -17.56
C ARG A 432 5.36 33.41 -17.89
N ASP A 433 6.11 34.31 -18.53
CA ASP A 433 5.68 35.69 -18.85
C ASP A 433 6.08 36.13 -20.28
N CYS A 434 6.55 35.21 -21.13
CA CYS A 434 6.91 35.48 -22.54
C CYS A 434 6.23 34.48 -23.48
N ARG A 435 6.10 34.88 -24.74
CA ARG A 435 5.49 34.07 -25.81
C ARG A 435 6.22 32.75 -26.00
N LEU A 436 5.42 31.68 -26.03
CA LEU A 436 5.83 30.37 -26.52
C LEU A 436 5.56 30.33 -28.03
N VAL A 437 6.60 30.23 -28.86
CA VAL A 437 6.53 30.07 -30.33
C VAL A 437 5.60 31.06 -31.06
N GLY A 438 5.63 32.34 -30.67
CA GLY A 438 4.81 33.40 -31.29
C GLY A 438 3.41 33.59 -30.70
N LEU A 439 2.98 32.71 -29.79
CA LEU A 439 1.63 32.71 -29.21
C LEU A 439 1.46 33.86 -28.22
N LEU A 440 0.32 34.54 -28.24
CA LEU A 440 0.08 35.73 -27.43
C LEU A 440 -0.21 35.35 -25.98
N ASP A 441 0.82 35.41 -25.13
CA ASP A 441 0.79 35.01 -23.72
C ASP A 441 -0.12 35.92 -22.86
N LEU A 442 -1.13 35.32 -22.23
CA LEU A 442 -2.19 36.02 -21.48
C LEU A 442 -1.72 36.46 -20.11
N ALA A 443 -2.03 37.71 -19.75
CA ALA A 443 -1.63 38.33 -18.48
C ALA A 443 -2.47 37.85 -17.29
N LEU A 444 -2.37 36.56 -16.94
CA LEU A 444 -3.14 35.93 -15.85
C LEU A 444 -2.86 36.51 -14.44
N ALA A 445 -1.85 37.36 -14.27
CA ALA A 445 -1.73 38.18 -13.07
C ALA A 445 -2.90 39.18 -12.90
N LYS A 446 -3.57 39.56 -13.99
CA LYS A 446 -4.68 40.52 -14.04
C LYS A 446 -6.01 39.81 -13.77
N ASP A 447 -6.78 40.35 -12.82
CA ASP A 447 -7.99 39.66 -12.35
C ASP A 447 -9.13 39.61 -13.37
N TYR A 448 -9.14 40.55 -14.32
CA TYR A 448 -10.04 40.52 -15.47
C TYR A 448 -9.83 39.25 -16.31
N VAL A 449 -8.61 39.02 -16.81
CA VAL A 449 -8.24 37.85 -17.61
C VAL A 449 -8.56 36.55 -16.85
N ARG A 450 -8.20 36.44 -15.56
CA ARG A 450 -8.55 35.27 -14.74
C ARG A 450 -10.05 35.04 -14.59
N SER A 451 -10.84 36.11 -14.54
CA SER A 451 -12.29 36.02 -14.43
C SER A 451 -12.92 35.59 -15.75
N THR A 452 -12.48 36.15 -16.88
CA THR A 452 -12.92 35.75 -18.22
C THR A 452 -12.58 34.27 -18.52
N VAL A 453 -11.39 33.80 -18.11
CA VAL A 453 -11.03 32.37 -18.17
C VAL A 453 -11.92 31.53 -17.24
N ALA A 454 -12.15 31.97 -15.99
CA ALA A 454 -13.00 31.25 -15.06
C ALA A 454 -14.46 31.16 -15.54
N GLU A 455 -15.01 32.20 -16.18
CA GLU A 455 -16.35 32.19 -16.79
C GLU A 455 -16.46 31.15 -17.91
N TYR A 456 -15.44 31.02 -18.77
CA TYR A 456 -15.37 29.98 -19.80
C TYR A 456 -15.35 28.57 -19.19
N LEU A 457 -14.49 28.33 -18.19
CA LEU A 457 -14.40 27.04 -17.51
C LEU A 457 -15.67 26.72 -16.71
N ASN A 458 -16.33 27.73 -16.13
CA ASN A 458 -17.62 27.59 -15.44
C ASN A 458 -18.75 27.22 -16.38
N ARG A 459 -18.83 27.84 -17.57
CA ARG A 459 -19.77 27.44 -18.63
C ARG A 459 -19.61 25.96 -19.01
N LEU A 460 -18.39 25.45 -19.02
CA LEU A 460 -18.11 24.02 -19.28
C LEU A 460 -18.53 23.12 -18.09
N ILE A 461 -18.27 23.54 -16.85
CA ILE A 461 -18.75 22.86 -15.63
C ILE A 461 -20.28 22.78 -15.59
N ASP A 462 -20.96 23.88 -15.92
CA ASP A 462 -22.42 23.98 -15.93
C ASP A 462 -23.05 23.06 -16.98
N ILE A 463 -22.38 22.88 -18.14
CA ILE A 463 -22.72 21.87 -19.16
C ILE A 463 -22.52 20.42 -18.66
N GLY A 464 -21.67 20.20 -17.65
CA GLY A 464 -21.42 18.88 -17.05
C GLY A 464 -20.02 18.30 -17.30
N VAL A 465 -19.05 19.12 -17.74
CA VAL A 465 -17.64 18.71 -17.82
C VAL A 465 -17.11 18.40 -16.42
N ALA A 466 -16.40 17.28 -16.26
CA ALA A 466 -15.96 16.76 -14.97
C ALA A 466 -14.60 17.32 -14.49
N GLY A 467 -13.84 17.93 -15.39
CA GLY A 467 -12.48 18.39 -15.13
C GLY A 467 -11.72 18.83 -16.37
N PHE A 468 -10.44 19.15 -16.19
CA PHE A 468 -9.61 19.81 -17.21
C PHE A 468 -8.17 19.27 -17.23
N ARG A 469 -7.61 19.04 -18.43
CA ARG A 469 -6.17 19.19 -18.66
C ARG A 469 -5.93 20.69 -18.76
N ILE A 470 -5.00 21.22 -17.99
CA ILE A 470 -4.51 22.58 -18.20
C ILE A 470 -3.31 22.48 -19.15
N ASP A 471 -3.53 22.88 -20.41
CA ASP A 471 -2.53 22.88 -21.48
C ASP A 471 -1.36 23.80 -21.11
N ALA A 472 -0.14 23.45 -21.53
CA ALA A 472 1.07 24.25 -21.35
C ALA A 472 1.28 24.83 -19.92
N SER A 473 0.86 24.14 -18.84
CA SER A 473 0.84 24.70 -17.46
C SER A 473 2.20 25.23 -16.98
N LYS A 474 3.30 24.62 -17.45
CA LYS A 474 4.68 25.10 -17.24
C LYS A 474 4.87 26.59 -17.57
N HIS A 475 4.12 27.09 -18.55
CA HIS A 475 4.15 28.46 -19.06
C HIS A 475 3.23 29.43 -18.31
N MET A 476 2.68 29.02 -17.17
CA MET A 476 1.93 29.89 -16.27
C MET A 476 2.50 29.81 -14.86
N TRP A 477 2.31 30.89 -14.08
CA TRP A 477 2.61 30.85 -12.64
C TRP A 477 1.60 29.94 -11.92
N PRO A 478 2.04 28.98 -11.07
CA PRO A 478 1.14 28.09 -10.34
C PRO A 478 0.08 28.82 -9.50
N GLY A 479 0.44 30.00 -8.96
CA GLY A 479 -0.46 30.86 -8.20
C GLY A 479 -1.55 31.55 -9.04
N ASP A 480 -1.28 31.85 -10.31
CA ASP A 480 -2.29 32.41 -11.21
C ASP A 480 -3.23 31.33 -11.75
N ILE A 481 -2.73 30.13 -12.04
CA ILE A 481 -3.56 28.94 -12.26
C ILE A 481 -4.48 28.75 -11.04
N LYS A 482 -3.92 28.76 -9.82
CA LYS A 482 -4.70 28.63 -8.59
C LYS A 482 -5.80 29.70 -8.48
N ALA A 483 -5.49 30.95 -8.78
CA ALA A 483 -6.45 32.05 -8.73
C ALA A 483 -7.58 31.93 -9.77
N VAL A 484 -7.38 31.22 -10.89
CA VAL A 484 -8.46 30.78 -11.79
C VAL A 484 -9.25 29.63 -11.16
N LEU A 485 -8.56 28.58 -10.66
CA LEU A 485 -9.19 27.38 -10.11
C LEU A 485 -10.05 27.64 -8.85
N ASP A 486 -9.71 28.66 -8.06
CA ASP A 486 -10.47 29.11 -6.90
C ASP A 486 -11.76 29.87 -7.29
N LYS A 487 -11.81 30.48 -8.48
CA LYS A 487 -13.02 31.13 -9.04
C LYS A 487 -14.02 30.13 -9.67
N LEU A 488 -13.67 28.85 -9.77
CA LEU A 488 -14.53 27.88 -10.47
C LEU A 488 -15.78 27.48 -9.68
N HIS A 489 -16.83 27.08 -10.40
CA HIS A 489 -18.05 26.47 -9.86
C HIS A 489 -17.78 25.06 -9.28
N ASN A 490 -18.74 24.58 -8.48
CA ASN A 490 -18.82 23.15 -8.15
C ASN A 490 -19.52 22.40 -9.30
N LEU A 491 -19.20 21.11 -9.47
CA LEU A 491 -19.72 20.29 -10.57
C LEU A 491 -21.24 20.15 -10.56
N ASN A 492 -21.83 20.10 -11.76
CA ASN A 492 -23.28 20.05 -11.97
C ASN A 492 -23.93 18.87 -11.22
N THR A 493 -24.82 19.16 -10.28
CA THR A 493 -25.42 18.17 -9.37
C THR A 493 -26.35 17.15 -10.04
N SER A 494 -26.55 17.23 -11.35
CA SER A 494 -27.30 16.23 -12.14
C SER A 494 -26.54 14.91 -12.29
N TRP A 495 -25.21 14.96 -12.33
CA TRP A 495 -24.34 13.77 -12.49
C TRP A 495 -23.22 13.68 -11.46
N PHE A 496 -23.03 14.72 -10.63
CA PHE A 496 -21.99 14.81 -9.63
C PHE A 496 -22.57 15.10 -8.23
N PRO A 497 -21.88 14.71 -7.16
CA PRO A 497 -22.26 15.04 -5.78
C PRO A 497 -22.27 16.56 -5.49
N GLU A 498 -23.17 16.98 -4.59
CA GLU A 498 -23.21 18.36 -4.08
C GLU A 498 -21.88 18.71 -3.39
N GLY A 499 -21.16 19.68 -3.94
CA GLY A 499 -19.85 20.15 -3.44
C GLY A 499 -18.62 19.61 -4.17
N SER A 500 -18.77 18.71 -5.17
CA SER A 500 -17.62 18.25 -5.97
C SER A 500 -16.93 19.39 -6.72
N ARG A 501 -15.59 19.41 -6.73
CA ARG A 501 -14.76 20.29 -7.57
C ARG A 501 -14.36 19.58 -8.88
N PRO A 502 -14.07 20.30 -9.97
CA PRO A 502 -13.51 19.70 -11.19
C PRO A 502 -12.19 18.96 -10.91
N PHE A 503 -11.98 17.84 -11.60
CA PHE A 503 -10.70 17.13 -11.63
C PHE A 503 -9.67 17.96 -12.41
N ILE A 504 -8.50 18.23 -11.84
CA ILE A 504 -7.47 19.02 -12.50
C ILE A 504 -6.21 18.18 -12.69
N TYR A 505 -5.67 18.19 -13.92
CA TYR A 505 -4.33 17.72 -14.21
C TYR A 505 -3.60 18.70 -15.12
N GLN A 506 -2.31 18.93 -14.86
CA GLN A 506 -1.52 19.99 -15.46
C GLN A 506 -0.41 19.44 -16.33
N GLU A 507 -0.21 20.06 -17.49
CA GLU A 507 0.97 19.78 -18.32
C GLU A 507 2.20 20.51 -17.80
N VAL A 508 3.11 19.74 -17.19
CA VAL A 508 4.43 20.25 -16.82
C VAL A 508 5.48 19.29 -17.33
N ILE A 509 6.15 19.68 -18.41
CA ILE A 509 7.34 18.98 -18.91
C ILE A 509 8.47 19.23 -17.89
N ASP A 510 8.87 18.17 -17.20
CA ASP A 510 9.99 18.12 -16.25
C ASP A 510 10.67 16.75 -16.40
N LEU A 511 11.83 16.73 -17.05
CA LEU A 511 12.70 15.54 -17.13
C LEU A 511 13.78 15.52 -16.03
N GLY A 512 13.87 16.59 -15.24
CA GLY A 512 14.84 16.78 -14.16
C GLY A 512 16.04 17.65 -14.57
N GLY A 513 16.50 18.50 -13.66
CA GLY A 513 17.58 19.48 -13.90
C GLY A 513 17.13 20.83 -14.45
N GLU A 514 15.82 21.02 -14.63
CA GLU A 514 15.21 22.24 -15.19
C GLU A 514 14.83 23.24 -14.10
N THR A 515 14.86 24.55 -14.40
CA THR A 515 14.54 25.62 -13.41
C THR A 515 13.09 25.59 -12.92
N ILE A 516 12.16 25.09 -13.73
CA ILE A 516 10.76 24.89 -13.36
C ILE A 516 10.51 23.39 -13.23
N THR A 517 10.01 22.95 -12.08
CA THR A 517 9.79 21.53 -11.77
C THR A 517 8.31 21.19 -11.65
N SER A 518 7.98 19.91 -11.73
CA SER A 518 6.61 19.40 -11.58
C SER A 518 6.00 19.68 -10.20
N SER A 519 6.82 19.77 -9.14
CA SER A 519 6.34 19.97 -7.77
C SER A 519 5.79 21.36 -7.48
N ASP A 520 6.22 22.39 -8.23
CA ASP A 520 5.64 23.75 -8.24
C ASP A 520 4.11 23.72 -8.42
N TYR A 521 3.59 22.73 -9.14
CA TYR A 521 2.21 22.65 -9.60
C TYR A 521 1.33 21.68 -8.80
N PHE A 522 1.91 20.90 -7.87
CA PHE A 522 1.15 19.92 -7.08
C PHE A 522 -0.03 20.54 -6.32
N GLY A 523 0.06 21.82 -5.91
CA GLY A 523 -1.00 22.50 -5.15
C GLY A 523 -2.34 22.70 -5.89
N ASN A 524 -2.37 22.46 -7.21
CA ASN A 524 -3.51 22.72 -8.10
C ASN A 524 -4.23 21.45 -8.59
N GLY A 525 -3.66 20.25 -8.36
CA GLY A 525 -4.17 18.98 -8.88
C GLY A 525 -3.06 18.00 -9.25
N HIS A 526 -3.36 17.07 -10.15
CA HIS A 526 -2.36 16.16 -10.71
C HIS A 526 -1.40 16.88 -11.68
N VAL A 527 -0.28 16.23 -11.98
CA VAL A 527 0.69 16.65 -13.00
C VAL A 527 1.02 15.47 -13.92
N THR A 528 1.24 15.75 -15.21
CA THR A 528 1.65 14.76 -16.21
C THR A 528 3.08 14.26 -15.97
N GLU A 529 3.26 12.96 -15.70
CA GLU A 529 4.59 12.38 -15.48
C GLU A 529 5.26 11.98 -16.80
N PHE A 530 5.88 12.94 -17.48
CA PHE A 530 6.60 12.72 -18.75
C PHE A 530 7.76 11.72 -18.65
N LYS A 531 8.41 11.58 -17.47
CA LYS A 531 9.51 10.62 -17.29
C LYS A 531 9.04 9.18 -17.45
N TYR A 532 7.73 8.91 -17.25
CA TYR A 532 7.14 7.58 -17.36
C TYR A 532 7.32 6.96 -18.75
N GLY A 533 6.80 7.63 -19.79
CA GLY A 533 6.90 7.18 -21.19
C GLY A 533 8.35 7.11 -21.67
N VAL A 534 9.17 8.09 -21.29
CA VAL A 534 10.61 8.15 -21.64
C VAL A 534 11.39 6.95 -21.12
N LYS A 535 11.29 6.66 -19.81
CA LYS A 535 12.07 5.56 -19.22
C LYS A 535 11.52 4.19 -19.62
N LEU A 536 10.20 4.04 -19.73
CA LEU A 536 9.59 2.77 -20.15
C LEU A 536 9.91 2.45 -21.62
N GLY A 537 9.97 3.48 -22.48
CA GLY A 537 10.41 3.37 -23.86
C GLY A 537 11.87 2.96 -23.98
N THR A 538 12.78 3.63 -23.26
CA THR A 538 14.22 3.26 -23.20
C THR A 538 14.42 1.80 -22.79
N VAL A 539 13.72 1.35 -21.74
CA VAL A 539 13.76 -0.05 -21.26
C VAL A 539 13.23 -1.03 -22.31
N LEU A 540 12.06 -0.76 -22.89
CA LEU A 540 11.44 -1.67 -23.89
C LEU A 540 12.18 -1.68 -25.23
N ARG A 541 12.93 -0.63 -25.58
CA ARG A 541 13.86 -0.60 -26.72
C ARG A 541 15.24 -1.21 -26.40
N LYS A 542 15.47 -1.73 -25.19
CA LYS A 542 16.76 -2.30 -24.71
C LYS A 542 17.95 -1.31 -24.80
N TRP A 543 17.68 0.00 -24.72
CA TRP A 543 18.67 1.05 -24.92
C TRP A 543 19.58 1.23 -23.70
N SER A 544 20.82 1.67 -23.91
CA SER A 544 21.82 1.95 -22.84
C SER A 544 22.12 0.78 -21.89
N GLY A 545 21.73 -0.46 -22.22
CA GLY A 545 21.84 -1.62 -21.33
C GLY A 545 20.68 -1.78 -20.33
N GLU A 546 19.62 -0.98 -20.48
CA GLU A 546 18.37 -1.11 -19.74
C GLU A 546 17.65 -2.44 -20.05
N LYS A 547 16.93 -2.95 -19.04
CA LYS A 547 16.29 -4.28 -19.06
C LYS A 547 14.95 -4.25 -18.35
N MET A 548 13.98 -5.06 -18.81
CA MET A 548 12.70 -5.15 -18.09
C MET A 548 12.84 -5.66 -16.66
N ALA A 549 13.85 -6.49 -16.36
CA ALA A 549 14.16 -6.95 -15.00
C ALA A 549 14.33 -5.80 -13.98
N TYR A 550 14.81 -4.63 -14.41
CA TYR A 550 15.02 -3.49 -13.51
C TYR A 550 13.70 -2.79 -13.10
N LEU A 551 12.59 -3.05 -13.81
CA LEU A 551 11.26 -2.48 -13.53
C LEU A 551 10.64 -2.98 -12.20
N LYS A 552 11.30 -3.88 -11.48
CA LYS A 552 10.88 -4.40 -10.16
C LYS A 552 10.56 -3.31 -9.13
N ASN A 553 11.27 -2.18 -9.19
CA ASN A 553 11.14 -1.04 -8.28
C ASN A 553 10.52 0.21 -8.98
N TRP A 554 9.73 0.01 -10.04
CA TRP A 554 9.19 1.08 -10.87
C TRP A 554 8.24 2.02 -10.10
N GLY A 555 8.49 3.34 -10.16
CA GLY A 555 7.78 4.35 -9.38
C GLY A 555 8.72 5.48 -8.92
N GLU A 556 8.47 6.05 -7.75
CA GLU A 556 9.23 7.17 -7.17
C GLU A 556 10.76 6.91 -7.11
N GLY A 557 11.17 5.65 -6.87
CA GLY A 557 12.59 5.24 -6.90
C GLY A 557 13.28 5.40 -8.26
N TRP A 558 12.53 5.60 -9.35
CA TRP A 558 13.04 5.95 -10.68
C TRP A 558 13.14 7.47 -10.90
N GLY A 559 12.93 8.30 -9.87
CA GLY A 559 12.93 9.76 -9.97
C GLY A 559 11.64 10.34 -10.53
N PHE A 560 10.53 9.62 -10.38
CA PHE A 560 9.18 10.10 -10.68
C PHE A 560 8.57 10.85 -9.50
N MET A 561 7.54 11.64 -9.76
CA MET A 561 6.73 12.31 -8.72
C MET A 561 5.95 11.33 -7.82
N PRO A 562 5.35 11.78 -6.71
CA PRO A 562 4.53 10.92 -5.87
C PRO A 562 3.34 10.33 -6.62
N SER A 563 3.05 9.04 -6.39
CA SER A 563 2.02 8.32 -7.15
C SER A 563 0.59 8.88 -6.99
N ASP A 564 0.32 9.68 -5.95
CA ASP A 564 -0.96 10.37 -5.73
C ASP A 564 -1.07 11.71 -6.51
N ARG A 565 0.02 12.19 -7.11
CA ARG A 565 0.06 13.39 -7.98
C ARG A 565 0.19 13.06 -9.46
N ALA A 566 0.69 11.88 -9.80
CA ALA A 566 0.95 11.50 -11.18
C ALA A 566 -0.35 11.23 -11.98
N LEU A 567 -0.46 11.84 -13.16
CA LEU A 567 -1.18 11.27 -14.29
C LEU A 567 -0.15 10.71 -15.28
N VAL A 568 -0.30 9.43 -15.64
CA VAL A 568 0.66 8.68 -16.47
C VAL A 568 0.07 8.30 -17.82
N PHE A 569 0.94 8.31 -18.82
CA PHE A 569 0.68 7.83 -20.19
C PHE A 569 1.97 7.24 -20.77
N VAL A 570 1.85 6.49 -21.88
CA VAL A 570 2.99 6.05 -22.67
C VAL A 570 3.37 7.10 -23.71
N ASP A 571 2.36 7.71 -24.35
CA ASP A 571 2.48 8.81 -25.32
C ASP A 571 1.36 9.87 -25.17
N ASN A 572 1.53 10.97 -25.89
CA ASN A 572 0.54 12.03 -26.07
C ASN A 572 0.49 12.50 -27.55
N HIS A 573 -0.31 13.53 -27.85
CA HIS A 573 -0.48 13.99 -29.23
C HIS A 573 0.81 14.60 -29.82
N ASP A 574 1.61 15.29 -29.00
CA ASP A 574 2.90 15.86 -29.36
C ASP A 574 3.94 14.77 -29.68
N ASN A 575 4.10 13.83 -28.75
CA ASN A 575 5.10 12.77 -28.83
C ASN A 575 4.87 11.84 -30.02
N GLN A 576 3.61 11.59 -30.39
CA GLN A 576 3.29 10.84 -31.61
C GLN A 576 3.84 11.49 -32.89
N ARG A 577 4.11 12.80 -32.86
CA ARG A 577 4.61 13.63 -33.97
C ARG A 577 6.08 14.04 -33.79
N GLY A 578 6.76 13.57 -32.74
CA GLY A 578 8.13 13.96 -32.42
C GLY A 578 8.27 15.32 -31.70
N HIS A 579 7.16 15.96 -31.33
CA HIS A 579 7.14 17.12 -30.46
C HIS A 579 7.12 16.71 -28.97
N GLY A 580 7.36 17.67 -28.07
CA GLY A 580 7.36 17.41 -26.63
C GLY A 580 8.55 16.59 -26.12
N ALA A 581 8.45 16.11 -24.88
CA ALA A 581 9.56 15.49 -24.16
C ALA A 581 9.85 14.04 -24.63
N GLY A 582 11.13 13.65 -24.64
CA GLY A 582 11.56 12.25 -24.81
C GLY A 582 12.03 11.84 -26.21
N GLY A 583 11.53 12.49 -27.26
CA GLY A 583 11.89 12.18 -28.64
C GLY A 583 11.76 10.69 -28.98
N ALA A 584 12.78 10.12 -29.64
CA ALA A 584 12.76 8.73 -30.12
C ALA A 584 12.65 7.64 -29.03
N SER A 585 12.80 7.97 -27.74
CA SER A 585 12.56 7.00 -26.67
C SER A 585 11.09 6.59 -26.57
N ILE A 586 10.15 7.52 -26.81
CA ILE A 586 8.71 7.30 -26.67
C ILE A 586 8.23 6.18 -27.60
N LEU A 587 7.30 5.37 -27.10
CA LEU A 587 6.63 4.32 -27.87
C LEU A 587 5.27 4.85 -28.33
N THR A 588 4.96 4.69 -29.62
CA THR A 588 3.72 5.19 -30.23
C THR A 588 3.01 4.06 -30.97
N PHE A 589 1.82 4.31 -31.54
CA PHE A 589 1.15 3.29 -32.36
C PHE A 589 1.99 2.81 -33.56
N TRP A 590 2.97 3.60 -34.03
CA TRP A 590 3.93 3.19 -35.06
C TRP A 590 4.87 2.06 -34.57
N ASP A 591 5.14 1.96 -33.27
CA ASP A 591 5.91 0.90 -32.60
C ASP A 591 4.98 -0.21 -32.06
N ALA A 592 3.95 -0.60 -32.83
CA ALA A 592 2.77 -1.32 -32.35
C ALA A 592 3.01 -2.54 -31.42
N ARG A 593 4.11 -3.29 -31.57
CA ARG A 593 4.51 -4.37 -30.63
C ARG A 593 4.88 -3.78 -29.26
N LEU A 594 5.89 -2.90 -29.23
CA LEU A 594 6.42 -2.35 -27.99
C LEU A 594 5.41 -1.43 -27.29
N TYR A 595 4.67 -0.62 -28.05
CA TYR A 595 3.62 0.25 -27.49
C TYR A 595 2.52 -0.55 -26.79
N LYS A 596 2.06 -1.68 -27.35
CA LYS A 596 1.12 -2.59 -26.66
C LYS A 596 1.69 -3.15 -25.36
N MET A 597 2.99 -3.47 -25.32
CA MET A 597 3.65 -3.93 -24.10
C MET A 597 3.79 -2.80 -23.05
N GLY A 598 4.14 -1.59 -23.47
CA GLY A 598 4.23 -0.41 -22.59
C GLY A 598 2.87 -0.04 -21.98
N VAL A 599 1.81 0.00 -22.79
CA VAL A 599 0.45 0.29 -22.31
C VAL A 599 -0.06 -0.85 -21.42
N GLY A 600 0.24 -2.11 -21.74
CA GLY A 600 -0.06 -3.26 -20.89
C GLY A 600 0.63 -3.18 -19.52
N PHE A 601 1.92 -2.84 -19.49
CA PHE A 601 2.68 -2.63 -18.25
C PHE A 601 2.11 -1.48 -17.42
N MET A 602 1.82 -0.34 -18.06
CA MET A 602 1.20 0.82 -17.41
C MET A 602 -0.15 0.51 -16.78
N LEU A 603 -1.01 -0.25 -17.48
CA LEU A 603 -2.32 -0.63 -16.96
C LEU A 603 -2.21 -1.67 -15.83
N ALA A 604 -1.26 -2.62 -15.91
CA ALA A 604 -1.03 -3.63 -14.87
C ALA A 604 -0.36 -3.07 -13.60
N HIS A 605 0.48 -2.04 -13.71
CA HIS A 605 1.21 -1.47 -12.58
C HIS A 605 0.32 -0.52 -11.74
N PRO A 606 0.39 -0.52 -10.39
CA PRO A 606 -0.48 0.32 -9.55
C PRO A 606 -0.17 1.83 -9.57
N TYR A 607 0.97 2.25 -10.11
CA TYR A 607 1.43 3.65 -10.09
C TYR A 607 0.61 4.58 -11.00
N GLY A 608 0.22 5.75 -10.45
CA GLY A 608 -0.43 6.87 -11.15
C GLY A 608 -1.86 6.65 -11.63
N PHE A 609 -2.56 7.75 -11.95
CA PHE A 609 -3.83 7.69 -12.68
C PHE A 609 -3.55 7.55 -14.19
N THR A 610 -4.20 6.60 -14.88
CA THR A 610 -3.75 6.15 -16.21
C THR A 610 -4.58 6.74 -17.36
N ARG A 611 -3.89 7.25 -18.39
CA ARG A 611 -4.48 7.71 -19.65
C ARG A 611 -3.93 6.93 -20.84
N VAL A 612 -4.84 6.37 -21.64
CA VAL A 612 -4.56 5.72 -22.93
C VAL A 612 -4.74 6.73 -24.07
N MET A 613 -3.82 6.79 -25.03
CA MET A 613 -3.94 7.65 -26.21
C MET A 613 -4.91 7.04 -27.25
N SER A 614 -5.50 7.86 -28.11
CA SER A 614 -6.23 7.41 -29.30
C SER A 614 -6.14 8.48 -30.39
N SER A 615 -5.71 8.08 -31.59
CA SER A 615 -5.23 9.00 -32.62
C SER A 615 -5.65 8.58 -34.05
N TYR A 616 -4.94 9.09 -35.05
CA TYR A 616 -5.17 8.90 -36.48
C TYR A 616 -3.84 8.77 -37.25
N HIS A 617 -3.87 8.16 -38.43
CA HIS A 617 -2.71 8.06 -39.31
C HIS A 617 -2.55 9.31 -40.18
N TRP A 618 -1.30 9.70 -40.42
CA TRP A 618 -0.90 10.63 -41.49
C TRP A 618 0.21 10.00 -42.34
N PRO A 619 0.41 10.44 -43.60
CA PRO A 619 1.56 10.04 -44.40
C PRO A 619 2.82 10.66 -43.81
N ARG A 620 3.74 9.85 -43.28
CA ARG A 620 5.03 10.33 -42.75
C ARG A 620 6.04 10.52 -43.88
N HIS A 621 6.82 11.59 -43.83
CA HIS A 621 7.93 11.85 -44.76
C HIS A 621 9.15 12.31 -43.97
N PHE A 622 10.27 11.59 -44.08
CA PHE A 622 11.42 11.79 -43.20
C PHE A 622 12.57 12.51 -43.91
N GLU A 623 12.94 13.68 -43.40
CA GLU A 623 14.11 14.47 -43.83
C GLU A 623 14.99 14.75 -42.60
N ASP A 624 16.31 14.53 -42.71
CA ASP A 624 17.29 14.63 -41.61
C ASP A 624 16.87 13.98 -40.27
N GLY A 625 16.09 12.89 -40.35
CA GLY A 625 15.60 12.12 -39.19
C GLY A 625 14.34 12.68 -38.52
N LYS A 626 13.71 13.72 -39.08
CA LYS A 626 12.43 14.29 -38.61
C LYS A 626 11.31 14.02 -39.60
N ASP A 627 10.09 13.84 -39.11
CA ASP A 627 8.89 13.71 -39.96
C ASP A 627 8.39 15.11 -40.35
N VAL A 628 8.67 15.56 -41.58
CA VAL A 628 8.25 16.91 -42.05
C VAL A 628 6.74 17.01 -42.35
N ASN A 629 6.00 15.93 -42.10
CA ASN A 629 4.53 15.89 -42.11
C ASN A 629 3.94 15.83 -40.68
N ASP A 630 4.73 16.13 -39.64
CA ASP A 630 4.29 16.24 -38.24
C ASP A 630 3.08 17.18 -38.02
N TRP A 631 2.92 18.19 -38.86
CA TRP A 631 1.82 19.15 -38.87
C TRP A 631 0.45 18.59 -39.28
N VAL A 632 0.36 17.40 -39.91
CA VAL A 632 -0.87 16.95 -40.59
C VAL A 632 -2.07 16.80 -39.63
N GLY A 633 -3.17 17.46 -39.99
CA GLY A 633 -4.44 17.45 -39.26
C GLY A 633 -5.21 16.13 -39.35
N PRO A 634 -6.36 16.02 -38.65
CA PRO A 634 -7.18 14.81 -38.61
C PRO A 634 -7.70 14.40 -40.00
N PRO A 635 -8.05 13.12 -40.20
CA PRO A 635 -8.58 12.63 -41.47
C PRO A 635 -9.82 13.44 -41.87
N ASN A 636 -9.76 14.10 -43.03
CA ASN A 636 -10.77 15.06 -43.44
C ASN A 636 -11.11 14.93 -44.93
N ASN A 637 -12.24 15.51 -45.32
CA ASN A 637 -12.61 15.84 -46.69
C ASN A 637 -12.68 17.36 -46.77
N ASN A 638 -11.76 18.00 -47.51
CA ASN A 638 -11.71 19.46 -47.70
C ASN A 638 -11.83 20.27 -46.39
N GLY A 639 -11.13 19.85 -45.33
CA GLY A 639 -11.11 20.53 -44.02
C GLY A 639 -12.25 20.18 -43.06
N VAL A 640 -13.20 19.32 -43.47
CA VAL A 640 -14.26 18.75 -42.62
C VAL A 640 -13.85 17.34 -42.14
N ILE A 641 -13.87 17.09 -40.83
CA ILE A 641 -13.42 15.81 -40.25
C ILE A 641 -14.27 14.63 -40.74
N LYS A 642 -13.60 13.54 -41.13
CA LYS A 642 -14.22 12.25 -41.47
C LYS A 642 -14.70 11.54 -40.20
N GLU A 643 -15.90 10.99 -40.28
CA GLU A 643 -16.47 10.17 -39.21
C GLU A 643 -15.60 8.97 -38.82
N VAL A 644 -15.67 8.56 -37.56
CA VAL A 644 -15.05 7.32 -37.10
C VAL A 644 -15.94 6.13 -37.47
N THR A 645 -15.68 5.52 -38.63
CA THR A 645 -16.28 4.23 -39.00
C THR A 645 -15.67 3.10 -38.19
N ILE A 646 -16.48 2.11 -37.80
CA ILE A 646 -16.03 0.89 -37.12
C ILE A 646 -16.11 -0.28 -38.11
N ASN A 647 -14.99 -0.95 -38.31
CA ASN A 647 -14.85 -2.09 -39.21
C ASN A 647 -15.41 -3.38 -38.56
N PRO A 648 -15.75 -4.43 -39.35
CA PRO A 648 -16.27 -5.70 -38.81
C PRO A 648 -15.34 -6.41 -37.81
N ASP A 649 -14.03 -6.16 -37.87
CA ASP A 649 -13.00 -6.68 -36.94
C ASP A 649 -12.86 -5.84 -35.65
N THR A 650 -13.72 -4.85 -35.45
CA THR A 650 -13.73 -3.85 -34.36
C THR A 650 -12.66 -2.76 -34.42
N THR A 651 -11.79 -2.75 -35.43
CA THR A 651 -10.88 -1.63 -35.71
C THR A 651 -11.63 -0.41 -36.27
N CYS A 652 -10.95 0.71 -36.49
CA CYS A 652 -11.53 1.91 -37.08
C CYS A 652 -11.13 2.07 -38.55
N GLY A 653 -12.04 2.64 -39.35
CA GLY A 653 -11.82 3.03 -40.73
C GLY A 653 -11.45 4.51 -40.86
N ASN A 654 -11.57 5.03 -42.09
CA ASN A 654 -11.40 6.45 -42.44
C ASN A 654 -10.06 7.12 -42.09
N GLY A 655 -9.07 6.37 -41.58
CA GLY A 655 -7.75 6.86 -41.17
C GLY A 655 -7.54 6.95 -39.65
N TRP A 656 -8.53 6.57 -38.84
CA TRP A 656 -8.44 6.57 -37.38
C TRP A 656 -7.74 5.30 -36.86
N VAL A 657 -6.82 5.44 -35.88
CA VAL A 657 -5.99 4.34 -35.36
C VAL A 657 -6.70 3.56 -34.25
N CYS A 658 -7.45 4.27 -33.39
CA CYS A 658 -8.26 3.71 -32.31
C CYS A 658 -7.50 2.73 -31.39
N GLU A 659 -6.33 3.14 -30.90
CA GLU A 659 -5.45 2.38 -30.01
C GLU A 659 -6.22 1.78 -28.81
N HIS A 660 -7.15 2.54 -28.23
CA HIS A 660 -7.99 2.11 -27.12
C HIS A 660 -8.93 0.92 -27.44
N ARG A 661 -9.20 0.64 -28.72
CA ARG A 661 -10.02 -0.50 -29.19
C ARG A 661 -9.21 -1.76 -29.46
N TRP A 662 -7.88 -1.64 -29.56
CA TRP A 662 -6.98 -2.77 -29.78
C TRP A 662 -7.17 -3.79 -28.64
N ARG A 663 -7.34 -5.09 -28.95
CA ARG A 663 -7.72 -6.10 -27.95
C ARG A 663 -6.79 -6.10 -26.73
N GLN A 664 -5.48 -5.99 -26.96
CA GLN A 664 -4.48 -5.95 -25.90
C GLN A 664 -4.69 -4.76 -24.94
N ILE A 665 -5.09 -3.60 -25.45
CA ILE A 665 -5.26 -2.38 -24.65
C ILE A 665 -6.62 -2.39 -23.93
N ARG A 666 -7.72 -2.69 -24.65
CA ARG A 666 -9.07 -2.73 -24.05
C ARG A 666 -9.18 -3.78 -22.93
N ASN A 667 -8.56 -4.95 -23.12
CA ASN A 667 -8.61 -6.03 -22.14
C ASN A 667 -7.69 -5.75 -20.94
N MET A 668 -6.61 -4.98 -21.13
CA MET A 668 -5.78 -4.49 -20.02
C MET A 668 -6.44 -3.37 -19.21
N VAL A 669 -7.34 -2.57 -19.79
CA VAL A 669 -8.20 -1.64 -19.00
C VAL A 669 -9.18 -2.43 -18.13
N ILE A 670 -9.78 -3.50 -18.67
CA ILE A 670 -10.61 -4.43 -17.88
C ILE A 670 -9.78 -5.10 -16.77
N PHE A 671 -8.58 -5.59 -17.08
CA PHE A 671 -7.65 -6.14 -16.09
C PHE A 671 -7.38 -5.15 -14.95
N ARG A 672 -6.98 -3.90 -15.27
CA ARG A 672 -6.70 -2.86 -14.27
C ARG A 672 -7.88 -2.65 -13.32
N ASN A 673 -9.09 -2.57 -13.86
CA ASN A 673 -10.32 -2.41 -13.08
C ASN A 673 -10.61 -3.61 -12.17
N VAL A 674 -10.33 -4.84 -12.61
CA VAL A 674 -10.46 -6.06 -11.78
C VAL A 674 -9.44 -6.08 -10.65
N VAL A 675 -8.19 -5.70 -10.94
CA VAL A 675 -7.07 -5.69 -9.98
C VAL A 675 -6.93 -4.38 -9.19
N ASP A 676 -7.96 -3.53 -9.18
CA ASP A 676 -7.94 -2.29 -8.42
C ASP A 676 -7.75 -2.54 -6.90
N GLY A 677 -7.00 -1.65 -6.26
CA GLY A 677 -6.55 -1.76 -4.88
C GLY A 677 -5.66 -2.98 -4.54
N GLN A 678 -5.32 -3.85 -5.50
CA GLN A 678 -4.53 -5.05 -5.21
C GLN A 678 -3.02 -4.75 -5.08
N PRO A 679 -2.31 -5.36 -4.11
CA PRO A 679 -0.86 -5.17 -3.95
C PRO A 679 -0.09 -5.74 -5.15
N PHE A 680 1.09 -5.18 -5.41
CA PHE A 680 2.08 -5.72 -6.35
C PHE A 680 2.83 -6.86 -5.66
N THR A 681 2.78 -8.07 -6.23
CA THR A 681 3.25 -9.31 -5.59
C THR A 681 3.94 -10.24 -6.59
N ASN A 682 4.60 -11.30 -6.11
CA ASN A 682 5.10 -12.41 -6.92
C ASN A 682 5.91 -11.97 -8.17
N TRP A 683 6.82 -11.01 -7.99
CA TRP A 683 7.71 -10.58 -9.06
C TRP A 683 8.70 -11.71 -9.43
N TRP A 684 8.76 -12.03 -10.71
CA TRP A 684 9.74 -12.92 -11.32
C TRP A 684 10.38 -12.24 -12.53
N ASP A 685 11.68 -12.47 -12.74
CA ASP A 685 12.39 -12.06 -13.94
C ASP A 685 13.52 -13.05 -14.27
N ASN A 686 14.00 -13.00 -15.52
CA ASN A 686 15.12 -13.82 -16.00
C ASN A 686 16.47 -13.08 -15.99
N GLY A 687 16.61 -11.95 -15.29
CA GLY A 687 17.77 -11.07 -15.37
C GLY A 687 17.97 -10.37 -16.74
N SER A 688 16.98 -10.44 -17.63
CA SER A 688 16.96 -9.86 -18.98
C SER A 688 15.62 -9.17 -19.24
N ASN A 689 14.83 -9.60 -20.24
CA ASN A 689 13.60 -8.94 -20.69
C ASN A 689 12.37 -9.87 -20.66
N GLN A 690 12.42 -10.94 -19.88
CA GLN A 690 11.23 -11.68 -19.45
C GLN A 690 10.93 -11.33 -18.00
N VAL A 691 9.73 -10.83 -17.73
CA VAL A 691 9.26 -10.44 -16.39
C VAL A 691 7.82 -10.84 -16.17
N ALA A 692 7.45 -11.15 -14.94
CA ALA A 692 6.09 -11.45 -14.54
C ALA A 692 5.79 -10.90 -13.13
N PHE A 693 4.54 -10.55 -12.87
CA PHE A 693 4.10 -10.17 -11.52
C PHE A 693 2.61 -10.40 -11.29
N GLY A 694 2.26 -10.59 -10.02
CA GLY A 694 0.90 -10.65 -9.51
C GLY A 694 0.36 -9.29 -9.10
N ARG A 695 -0.97 -9.18 -9.16
CA ARG A 695 -1.74 -8.12 -8.53
C ARG A 695 -2.74 -8.76 -7.55
N GLY A 696 -2.27 -8.96 -6.31
CA GLY A 696 -2.99 -9.72 -5.28
C GLY A 696 -3.32 -11.14 -5.75
N ASN A 697 -4.56 -11.57 -5.53
CA ASN A 697 -5.10 -12.84 -6.01
C ASN A 697 -6.06 -12.71 -7.20
N LYS A 698 -6.09 -11.55 -7.86
CA LYS A 698 -7.07 -11.24 -8.92
C LYS A 698 -6.49 -11.18 -10.32
N GLY A 699 -5.17 -11.04 -10.45
CA GLY A 699 -4.52 -10.96 -11.75
C GLY A 699 -3.05 -11.32 -11.67
N PHE A 700 -2.53 -11.85 -12.76
CA PHE A 700 -1.13 -12.12 -13.01
C PHE A 700 -0.82 -11.68 -14.44
N ILE A 701 0.36 -11.12 -14.68
CA ILE A 701 0.79 -10.69 -16.02
C ILE A 701 2.22 -11.13 -16.29
N VAL A 702 2.50 -11.42 -17.56
CA VAL A 702 3.78 -11.92 -18.05
C VAL A 702 4.15 -11.14 -19.31
N PHE A 703 5.40 -10.71 -19.40
CA PHE A 703 5.97 -10.03 -20.56
C PHE A 703 7.18 -10.80 -21.06
N ASN A 704 7.30 -10.93 -22.38
CA ASN A 704 8.50 -11.44 -23.05
C ASN A 704 8.94 -10.46 -24.14
N ASN A 705 10.01 -9.71 -23.87
CA ASN A 705 10.69 -8.86 -24.83
C ASN A 705 12.12 -9.34 -25.14
N ASP A 706 12.51 -10.51 -24.63
CA ASP A 706 13.70 -11.22 -25.15
C ASP A 706 13.37 -11.87 -26.51
N ASP A 707 14.42 -12.33 -27.19
CA ASP A 707 14.34 -12.78 -28.58
C ASP A 707 14.18 -14.31 -28.70
N TRP A 708 13.87 -14.97 -27.58
CA TRP A 708 13.52 -16.40 -27.45
C TRP A 708 12.18 -16.58 -26.73
N ALA A 709 11.56 -17.75 -26.87
CA ALA A 709 10.30 -18.06 -26.20
C ALA A 709 10.48 -18.20 -24.67
N LEU A 710 9.52 -17.69 -23.90
CA LEU A 710 9.41 -17.97 -22.47
C LEU A 710 8.71 -19.33 -22.29
N SER A 711 9.39 -20.27 -21.62
CA SER A 711 8.84 -21.56 -21.21
C SER A 711 9.28 -21.83 -19.77
N ALA A 712 8.41 -21.53 -18.82
CA ALA A 712 8.68 -21.63 -17.39
C ALA A 712 7.37 -21.76 -16.60
N THR A 713 7.37 -22.56 -15.53
CA THR A 713 6.33 -22.49 -14.49
C THR A 713 6.61 -21.28 -13.60
N LEU A 714 5.62 -20.41 -13.41
CA LEU A 714 5.76 -19.15 -12.67
C LEU A 714 4.84 -19.13 -11.44
N GLN A 715 5.37 -18.73 -10.29
CA GLN A 715 4.56 -18.54 -9.08
C GLN A 715 3.58 -17.38 -9.28
N THR A 716 2.27 -17.67 -9.30
CA THR A 716 1.23 -16.64 -9.38
C THR A 716 0.58 -16.39 -8.01
N GLY A 717 -0.29 -15.37 -7.93
CA GLY A 717 -1.19 -15.19 -6.79
C GLY A 717 -2.61 -15.73 -7.02
N LEU A 718 -2.89 -16.24 -8.22
CA LEU A 718 -4.24 -16.65 -8.63
C LEU A 718 -4.64 -17.97 -7.94
N PRO A 719 -5.93 -18.15 -7.58
CA PRO A 719 -6.46 -19.45 -7.18
C PRO A 719 -6.24 -20.52 -8.27
N PRO A 720 -6.09 -21.81 -7.94
CA PRO A 720 -5.93 -22.86 -8.93
C PRO A 720 -7.11 -22.96 -9.91
N GLY A 721 -6.82 -23.23 -11.18
CA GLY A 721 -7.80 -23.37 -12.25
C GLY A 721 -7.25 -23.03 -13.64
N THR A 722 -8.09 -23.18 -14.67
CA THR A 722 -7.75 -22.79 -16.05
C THR A 722 -8.16 -21.35 -16.31
N TYR A 723 -7.22 -20.51 -16.74
CA TYR A 723 -7.41 -19.10 -17.04
C TYR A 723 -7.19 -18.84 -18.53
N CYS A 724 -7.99 -17.95 -19.11
CA CYS A 724 -7.80 -17.51 -20.49
C CYS A 724 -6.90 -16.27 -20.52
N ASP A 725 -5.83 -16.28 -21.30
CA ASP A 725 -5.02 -15.07 -21.53
C ASP A 725 -5.82 -14.03 -22.34
N VAL A 726 -6.17 -12.94 -21.66
CA VAL A 726 -6.95 -11.82 -22.20
C VAL A 726 -6.16 -10.95 -23.19
N ILE A 727 -4.87 -11.21 -23.43
CA ILE A 727 -4.04 -10.50 -24.41
C ILE A 727 -4.06 -11.25 -25.77
N SER A 728 -3.85 -12.57 -25.75
CA SER A 728 -3.94 -13.46 -26.92
C SER A 728 -5.36 -13.81 -27.34
N GLY A 729 -6.36 -13.67 -26.48
CA GLY A 729 -7.78 -13.88 -26.84
C GLY A 729 -8.79 -13.17 -25.93
N ASP A 730 -10.03 -13.67 -25.99
CA ASP A 730 -11.18 -13.26 -25.19
C ASP A 730 -11.87 -14.54 -24.64
N LYS A 731 -12.43 -14.51 -23.40
CA LYS A 731 -13.26 -15.61 -22.85
C LYS A 731 -14.72 -15.42 -23.28
N ILE A 732 -15.34 -16.45 -23.88
CA ILE A 732 -16.71 -16.41 -24.43
C ILE A 732 -17.51 -17.58 -23.83
N GLY A 733 -18.46 -17.26 -22.94
CA GLY A 733 -19.05 -18.27 -22.08
C GLY A 733 -17.96 -18.90 -21.22
N ASP A 734 -17.84 -20.23 -21.24
CA ASP A 734 -16.72 -20.94 -20.61
C ASP A 734 -15.50 -21.17 -21.50
N ASN A 735 -15.61 -20.94 -22.81
CA ASN A 735 -14.55 -21.22 -23.78
C ASN A 735 -13.51 -20.09 -23.86
N CYS A 736 -12.23 -20.44 -24.01
CA CYS A 736 -11.15 -19.49 -24.27
C CYS A 736 -10.83 -19.41 -25.77
N THR A 737 -10.68 -18.20 -26.31
CA THR A 737 -10.21 -17.98 -27.70
C THR A 737 -8.74 -17.58 -27.79
N GLY A 738 -8.02 -17.59 -26.66
CA GLY A 738 -6.60 -17.27 -26.54
C GLY A 738 -5.79 -18.46 -26.03
N ILE A 739 -4.64 -18.18 -25.43
CA ILE A 739 -3.84 -19.18 -24.73
C ILE A 739 -4.53 -19.53 -23.41
N GLU A 740 -4.80 -20.82 -23.19
CA GLU A 740 -5.22 -21.32 -21.88
C GLU A 740 -4.00 -21.53 -20.97
N ILE A 741 -4.01 -20.86 -19.82
CA ILE A 741 -3.01 -20.97 -18.78
C ILE A 741 -3.61 -21.77 -17.63
N ASN A 742 -3.16 -23.02 -17.48
CA ASN A 742 -3.48 -23.81 -16.31
C ASN A 742 -2.65 -23.33 -15.12
N VAL A 743 -3.28 -22.60 -14.19
CA VAL A 743 -2.73 -22.33 -12.86
C VAL A 743 -2.94 -23.61 -12.04
N SER A 744 -2.04 -24.56 -12.21
CA SER A 744 -1.96 -25.73 -11.33
C SER A 744 -1.46 -25.31 -9.95
N CYS A 745 -2.13 -25.82 -8.92
CA CYS A 745 -1.42 -26.22 -7.71
C CYS A 745 -0.52 -27.39 -8.15
N ASP A 746 0.80 -27.18 -8.22
CA ASP A 746 1.64 -27.86 -9.22
C ASP A 746 1.54 -29.39 -9.21
N ALA A 747 1.33 -29.95 -10.41
CA ALA A 747 1.27 -31.39 -10.66
C ALA A 747 2.60 -32.11 -10.38
N ILE A 748 3.69 -31.35 -10.17
CA ILE A 748 4.92 -31.84 -9.54
C ILE A 748 4.96 -31.35 -8.09
N GLY A 749 4.29 -32.10 -7.21
CA GLY A 749 4.62 -32.18 -5.78
C GLY A 749 4.13 -31.09 -4.82
N PHE A 750 3.76 -29.88 -5.28
CA PHE A 750 3.41 -28.76 -4.39
C PHE A 750 2.11 -28.04 -4.74
N CYS A 751 0.99 -28.70 -4.43
CA CYS A 751 -0.26 -28.00 -4.21
C CYS A 751 -0.15 -27.06 -2.98
N TRP A 752 -0.32 -25.76 -3.19
CA TRP A 752 -0.41 -24.72 -2.14
C TRP A 752 -1.58 -24.88 -1.15
N ALA A 753 -2.35 -25.97 -1.23
CA ALA A 753 -3.47 -26.25 -0.33
C ALA A 753 -3.03 -26.51 1.12
N GLN A 754 -1.87 -27.15 1.36
CA GLN A 754 -1.42 -27.50 2.73
C GLN A 754 -1.09 -26.29 3.64
N TYR A 755 -1.07 -25.06 3.10
CA TYR A 755 -0.87 -23.80 3.84
C TYR A 755 -2.19 -23.06 4.14
N ASP A 756 -3.31 -23.52 3.56
CA ASP A 756 -4.67 -23.03 3.80
C ASP A 756 -5.24 -23.72 5.06
N PRO A 757 -5.69 -22.98 6.08
CA PRO A 757 -6.26 -23.56 7.28
C PRO A 757 -7.68 -24.12 7.09
N HIS A 758 -8.32 -23.97 5.92
CA HIS A 758 -9.65 -24.49 5.59
C HIS A 758 -10.79 -24.04 6.53
N VAL A 759 -10.57 -22.94 7.23
CA VAL A 759 -11.56 -22.21 8.03
C VAL A 759 -12.69 -21.68 7.16
N LYS A 760 -13.88 -21.52 7.74
CA LYS A 760 -14.99 -20.87 7.03
C LYS A 760 -14.64 -19.40 6.76
N SER A 761 -14.90 -18.91 5.55
CA SER A 761 -14.65 -17.51 5.16
C SER A 761 -15.23 -16.52 6.18
N GLY A 762 -14.47 -15.46 6.49
CA GLY A 762 -14.77 -14.55 7.60
C GLY A 762 -14.37 -15.08 8.99
N ARG A 763 -13.51 -16.10 9.06
CA ARG A 763 -12.87 -16.58 10.31
C ARG A 763 -11.36 -16.70 10.11
N THR A 764 -10.56 -16.18 11.03
CA THR A 764 -9.13 -15.88 10.79
C THR A 764 -8.16 -16.36 11.89
N SER A 765 -8.67 -16.97 12.96
CA SER A 765 -7.88 -17.48 14.09
C SER A 765 -8.34 -18.87 14.54
N ILE A 766 -7.41 -19.65 15.09
CA ILE A 766 -7.68 -20.90 15.80
C ILE A 766 -7.41 -20.74 17.30
N VAL A 767 -7.95 -21.63 18.13
CA VAL A 767 -7.67 -21.69 19.58
C VAL A 767 -7.05 -23.04 19.96
N HIS A 768 -6.03 -23.06 20.81
CA HIS A 768 -5.55 -24.29 21.44
C HIS A 768 -6.34 -24.54 22.72
N LEU A 769 -7.29 -25.49 22.70
CA LEU A 769 -8.04 -25.90 23.89
C LEU A 769 -7.23 -26.98 24.62
N PHE A 770 -6.15 -26.54 25.25
CA PHE A 770 -5.09 -27.41 25.77
C PHE A 770 -5.60 -28.31 26.90
N GLU A 771 -5.44 -29.63 26.74
CA GLU A 771 -5.90 -30.69 27.65
C GLU A 771 -7.43 -30.78 27.85
N TRP A 772 -8.25 -30.15 27.01
CA TRP A 772 -9.70 -30.27 27.10
C TRP A 772 -10.20 -31.65 26.67
N ARG A 773 -11.32 -32.10 27.24
CA ARG A 773 -12.00 -33.34 26.84
C ARG A 773 -12.80 -33.14 25.55
N TRP A 774 -12.94 -34.19 24.75
CA TRP A 774 -13.61 -34.11 23.44
C TRP A 774 -15.06 -33.62 23.55
N VAL A 775 -15.79 -34.08 24.57
CA VAL A 775 -17.17 -33.65 24.86
C VAL A 775 -17.26 -32.16 25.26
N ASP A 776 -16.27 -31.64 25.99
CA ASP A 776 -16.20 -30.23 26.37
C ASP A 776 -15.90 -29.35 25.13
N ILE A 777 -14.99 -29.78 24.25
CA ILE A 777 -14.70 -29.10 22.97
C ILE A 777 -15.91 -29.12 22.03
N ALA A 778 -16.63 -30.24 21.94
CA ALA A 778 -17.83 -30.37 21.10
C ALA A 778 -18.92 -29.35 21.51
N LEU A 779 -19.16 -29.22 22.82
CA LEU A 779 -20.05 -28.21 23.39
C LEU A 779 -19.51 -26.79 23.14
N GLU A 780 -18.21 -26.57 23.26
CA GLU A 780 -17.58 -25.26 23.06
C GLU A 780 -17.67 -24.76 21.61
N CYS A 781 -17.51 -25.67 20.64
CA CYS A 781 -17.74 -25.40 19.22
C CYS A 781 -19.12 -24.81 18.95
N GLU A 782 -20.16 -25.45 19.49
CA GLU A 782 -21.56 -25.09 19.31
C GLU A 782 -21.95 -23.84 20.09
N ARG A 783 -21.65 -23.81 21.40
CA ARG A 783 -22.12 -22.77 22.34
C ARG A 783 -21.35 -21.45 22.25
N TYR A 784 -20.15 -21.45 21.66
CA TYR A 784 -19.26 -20.28 21.71
C TYR A 784 -18.43 -20.05 20.45
N LEU A 785 -17.62 -21.01 20.01
CA LEU A 785 -16.61 -20.77 18.97
C LEU A 785 -17.24 -20.43 17.63
N ALA A 786 -18.33 -21.11 17.23
CA ALA A 786 -19.08 -20.76 16.04
C ALA A 786 -19.79 -19.39 16.15
N PRO A 787 -20.58 -19.10 17.22
CA PRO A 787 -21.15 -17.77 17.46
C PRO A 787 -20.14 -16.61 17.55
N LYS A 788 -18.90 -16.85 17.97
CA LYS A 788 -17.84 -15.84 18.13
C LYS A 788 -16.79 -15.84 17.01
N GLY A 789 -17.00 -16.62 15.95
CA GLY A 789 -16.20 -16.54 14.72
C GLY A 789 -14.80 -17.15 14.79
N PHE A 790 -14.54 -18.08 15.73
CA PHE A 790 -13.29 -18.85 15.73
C PHE A 790 -13.27 -19.86 14.57
N GLY A 791 -12.17 -19.90 13.84
CA GLY A 791 -12.01 -20.76 12.65
C GLY A 791 -11.90 -22.24 12.99
N GLY A 792 -11.24 -22.57 14.11
CA GLY A 792 -11.09 -23.94 14.58
C GLY A 792 -10.32 -24.08 15.89
N VAL A 793 -10.07 -25.33 16.28
CA VAL A 793 -9.46 -25.75 17.54
C VAL A 793 -8.23 -26.61 17.25
N GLN A 794 -7.07 -26.28 17.82
CA GLN A 794 -6.02 -27.27 18.05
C GLN A 794 -6.41 -28.09 19.27
N VAL A 795 -6.40 -29.41 19.13
CA VAL A 795 -6.62 -30.38 20.23
C VAL A 795 -5.30 -31.00 20.63
N SER A 796 -5.09 -31.29 21.93
CA SER A 796 -3.91 -32.02 22.42
C SER A 796 -3.83 -33.45 21.84
N PRO A 797 -2.67 -34.13 21.89
CA PRO A 797 -2.45 -35.40 21.17
C PRO A 797 -3.54 -36.46 21.44
N PRO A 798 -4.26 -36.95 20.42
CA PRO A 798 -5.41 -37.85 20.60
C PRO A 798 -5.03 -39.34 20.58
N SER A 799 -3.80 -39.67 20.17
CA SER A 799 -3.17 -40.99 20.25
C SER A 799 -2.93 -41.44 21.70
N GLU A 800 -3.03 -42.74 21.95
CA GLU A 800 -2.74 -43.35 23.26
C GLU A 800 -1.32 -43.04 23.73
N ASN A 801 -1.20 -42.65 24.99
CA ASN A 801 0.03 -42.16 25.58
C ASN A 801 0.37 -42.88 26.91
N ALA A 802 1.61 -42.73 27.38
CA ALA A 802 2.05 -43.28 28.66
C ALA A 802 1.32 -42.62 29.85
N VAL A 803 1.07 -43.38 30.91
CA VAL A 803 0.47 -42.92 32.16
C VAL A 803 1.58 -42.73 33.18
N ILE A 804 2.03 -41.49 33.37
CA ILE A 804 3.14 -41.18 34.27
C ILE A 804 2.61 -40.94 35.68
N THR A 805 3.08 -41.73 36.65
CA THR A 805 2.61 -41.69 38.04
C THR A 805 3.50 -40.87 38.98
N ASP A 806 4.78 -40.71 38.64
CA ASP A 806 5.71 -39.78 39.29
C ASP A 806 6.43 -38.92 38.23
N PRO A 807 6.22 -37.58 38.20
CA PRO A 807 5.22 -36.86 38.97
C PRO A 807 3.79 -37.27 38.54
N SER A 808 2.77 -36.97 39.35
CA SER A 808 1.44 -37.55 39.12
C SER A 808 0.68 -36.91 37.95
N ARG A 809 0.53 -37.68 36.87
CA ARG A 809 -0.30 -37.35 35.69
C ARG A 809 0.03 -35.97 35.07
N PRO A 810 1.29 -35.70 34.70
CA PRO A 810 1.72 -34.42 34.14
C PRO A 810 1.03 -34.15 32.80
N TRP A 811 1.17 -32.94 32.23
CA TRP A 811 0.64 -32.66 30.89
C TRP A 811 1.49 -33.30 29.78
N TRP A 812 2.81 -33.34 29.98
CA TRP A 812 3.75 -33.85 29.00
C TRP A 812 3.69 -35.38 28.80
N GLU A 813 2.91 -36.11 29.62
CA GLU A 813 2.66 -37.55 29.39
C GLU A 813 2.02 -37.82 28.02
N ARG A 814 1.35 -36.82 27.42
CA ARG A 814 0.71 -36.91 26.09
C ARG A 814 1.69 -36.79 24.92
N TYR A 815 2.92 -36.33 25.17
CA TYR A 815 4.02 -36.32 24.22
C TYR A 815 4.94 -37.53 24.42
N GLN A 816 4.35 -38.64 24.89
CA GLN A 816 4.97 -39.95 24.99
C GLN A 816 4.01 -41.02 24.42
N PRO A 817 3.93 -41.16 23.08
CA PRO A 817 3.00 -42.10 22.45
C PRO A 817 3.30 -43.56 22.80
N VAL A 818 2.24 -44.33 23.02
CA VAL A 818 2.26 -45.79 23.21
C VAL A 818 1.60 -46.49 22.02
N SER A 819 0.53 -45.92 21.47
CA SER A 819 -0.05 -46.39 20.20
C SER A 819 -0.88 -45.33 19.50
N TYR A 820 -1.21 -45.57 18.23
CA TYR A 820 -2.06 -44.68 17.44
C TYR A 820 -3.58 -44.85 17.69
N LYS A 821 -3.99 -45.60 18.72
CA LYS A 821 -5.40 -45.71 19.15
C LYS A 821 -5.90 -44.35 19.64
N LEU A 822 -7.12 -43.96 19.25
CA LEU A 822 -7.72 -42.68 19.66
C LEU A 822 -8.33 -42.79 21.07
N CYS A 823 -7.47 -42.83 22.10
CA CYS A 823 -7.86 -43.25 23.45
C CYS A 823 -6.96 -42.59 24.53
N THR A 824 -7.43 -41.48 25.09
CA THR A 824 -6.64 -40.59 25.98
C THR A 824 -7.45 -40.09 27.17
N ARG A 825 -6.83 -39.33 28.08
CA ARG A 825 -7.54 -38.60 29.16
C ARG A 825 -8.66 -37.68 28.67
N SER A 826 -8.60 -37.21 27.42
CA SER A 826 -9.65 -36.36 26.84
C SER A 826 -10.90 -37.13 26.39
N GLY A 827 -10.80 -38.46 26.25
CA GLY A 827 -11.89 -39.32 25.79
C GLY A 827 -11.44 -40.38 24.77
N ASN A 828 -12.40 -41.20 24.37
CA ASN A 828 -12.26 -42.29 23.41
C ASN A 828 -12.62 -41.88 21.96
N GLU A 829 -12.41 -42.80 21.03
CA GLU A 829 -12.60 -42.58 19.59
C GLU A 829 -14.02 -42.13 19.20
N ASN A 830 -15.06 -42.60 19.89
CA ASN A 830 -16.43 -42.19 19.61
C ASN A 830 -16.70 -40.76 20.09
N GLU A 831 -16.15 -40.36 21.24
CA GLU A 831 -16.20 -38.97 21.73
C GLU A 831 -15.40 -38.03 20.81
N PHE A 832 -14.27 -38.49 20.27
CA PHE A 832 -13.48 -37.75 19.28
C PHE A 832 -14.24 -37.57 17.96
N LYS A 833 -14.89 -38.63 17.45
CA LYS A 833 -15.72 -38.58 16.23
C LYS A 833 -16.95 -37.69 16.39
N ASP A 834 -17.59 -37.69 17.57
CA ASP A 834 -18.70 -36.79 17.90
C ASP A 834 -18.22 -35.32 17.87
N MET A 835 -17.11 -35.02 18.56
CA MET A 835 -16.48 -33.69 18.56
C MET A 835 -16.17 -33.20 17.15
N VAL A 836 -15.43 -33.98 16.34
CA VAL A 836 -15.08 -33.58 14.96
C VAL A 836 -16.33 -33.37 14.10
N THR A 837 -17.34 -34.23 14.25
CA THR A 837 -18.62 -34.12 13.53
C THR A 837 -19.36 -32.84 13.89
N ARG A 838 -19.55 -32.57 15.19
CA ARG A 838 -20.31 -31.42 15.70
C ARG A 838 -19.62 -30.10 15.39
N CYS A 839 -18.32 -30.02 15.63
CA CYS A 839 -17.51 -28.84 15.31
C CYS A 839 -17.57 -28.49 13.81
N ASN A 840 -17.36 -29.47 12.92
CA ASN A 840 -17.44 -29.23 11.47
C ASN A 840 -18.85 -28.82 11.02
N ASN A 841 -19.92 -29.39 11.61
CA ASN A 841 -21.30 -28.99 11.30
C ASN A 841 -21.58 -27.51 11.62
N VAL A 842 -20.96 -26.94 12.67
CA VAL A 842 -21.02 -25.49 12.99
C VAL A 842 -19.90 -24.65 12.34
N GLY A 843 -19.12 -25.26 11.44
CA GLY A 843 -18.05 -24.62 10.68
C GLY A 843 -16.81 -24.26 11.50
N VAL A 844 -16.59 -24.91 12.65
CA VAL A 844 -15.37 -24.84 13.48
C VAL A 844 -14.52 -26.05 13.14
N ARG A 845 -13.28 -25.83 12.68
CA ARG A 845 -12.38 -26.93 12.28
C ARG A 845 -11.68 -27.57 13.49
N ILE A 846 -11.24 -28.81 13.35
CA ILE A 846 -10.36 -29.48 14.30
C ILE A 846 -8.99 -29.68 13.64
N TYR A 847 -7.92 -29.33 14.34
CA TYR A 847 -6.54 -29.62 13.97
C TYR A 847 -5.92 -30.49 15.06
N VAL A 848 -5.39 -31.64 14.69
CA VAL A 848 -4.81 -32.59 15.64
C VAL A 848 -3.38 -32.22 15.96
N ASP A 849 -3.00 -32.36 17.22
CA ASP A 849 -1.59 -32.40 17.59
C ASP A 849 -1.00 -33.79 17.34
N ALA A 850 -0.08 -33.88 16.37
CA ALA A 850 0.44 -35.12 15.83
C ALA A 850 1.89 -35.34 16.32
N VAL A 851 2.01 -36.13 17.39
CA VAL A 851 3.29 -36.62 17.92
C VAL A 851 3.71 -37.84 17.10
N ILE A 852 4.59 -37.61 16.13
CA ILE A 852 5.00 -38.60 15.11
C ILE A 852 6.52 -38.75 14.98
N ASN A 853 7.30 -38.01 15.78
CA ASN A 853 8.76 -38.10 15.82
C ASN A 853 9.24 -39.30 16.66
N HIS A 854 8.56 -39.55 17.78
CA HIS A 854 9.05 -40.43 18.85
C HIS A 854 7.90 -41.17 19.53
N MET A 855 8.25 -42.23 20.27
CA MET A 855 7.37 -42.93 21.21
C MET A 855 7.66 -42.46 22.65
N THR A 856 7.51 -43.31 23.67
CA THR A 856 7.80 -42.93 25.06
C THR A 856 9.29 -42.71 25.35
N GLY A 857 9.59 -42.14 26.51
CA GLY A 857 10.96 -42.14 27.05
C GLY A 857 11.50 -43.56 27.23
N SER A 858 12.77 -43.78 26.87
CA SER A 858 13.47 -45.07 27.01
C SER A 858 13.55 -45.54 28.47
N GLY A 859 13.56 -44.61 29.43
CA GLY A 859 13.53 -44.89 30.86
C GLY A 859 12.13 -45.19 31.45
N VAL A 860 11.06 -45.18 30.65
CA VAL A 860 9.72 -45.53 31.15
C VAL A 860 9.60 -47.05 31.35
N SER A 861 9.04 -47.47 32.48
CA SER A 861 8.91 -48.89 32.82
C SER A 861 7.94 -49.62 31.89
N ALA A 862 8.30 -50.83 31.50
CA ALA A 862 7.47 -51.73 30.69
C ALA A 862 6.16 -52.11 31.40
N GLY A 863 5.08 -52.30 30.62
CA GLY A 863 3.80 -52.78 31.12
C GLY A 863 2.61 -52.16 30.39
N THR A 864 1.46 -52.13 31.05
CA THR A 864 0.20 -51.56 30.55
C THR A 864 -0.11 -50.18 31.16
N GLY A 865 0.94 -49.43 31.52
CA GLY A 865 0.87 -48.06 32.06
C GLY A 865 0.56 -47.03 30.98
N SER A 866 -0.60 -47.15 30.33
CA SER A 866 -0.96 -46.44 29.10
C SER A 866 -2.45 -46.07 29.10
N THR A 867 -2.85 -45.04 28.35
CA THR A 867 -4.21 -44.48 28.45
C THR A 867 -5.32 -45.37 27.89
N CYS A 868 -5.01 -46.44 27.16
CA CYS A 868 -5.95 -47.47 26.72
C CYS A 868 -5.56 -48.88 27.19
N GLY A 869 -4.57 -49.01 28.09
CA GLY A 869 -4.10 -50.29 28.61
C GLY A 869 -3.30 -51.14 27.61
N SER A 870 -2.83 -50.58 26.49
CA SER A 870 -1.87 -51.26 25.61
C SER A 870 -0.57 -51.59 26.36
N TYR A 871 -0.05 -52.80 26.16
CA TYR A 871 1.30 -53.14 26.59
C TYR A 871 2.36 -52.44 25.72
N PHE A 872 3.46 -52.04 26.35
CA PHE A 872 4.68 -51.55 25.71
C PHE A 872 5.90 -51.84 26.60
N ASN A 873 7.09 -51.94 25.99
CA ASN A 873 8.38 -52.07 26.67
C ASN A 873 9.43 -51.17 26.01
N PRO A 874 9.68 -49.96 26.54
CA PRO A 874 10.68 -49.04 25.99
C PRO A 874 12.09 -49.60 26.03
N GLY A 875 12.44 -50.35 27.09
CA GLY A 875 13.75 -50.98 27.26
C GLY A 875 14.02 -52.17 26.33
N SER A 876 13.08 -52.55 25.47
CA SER A 876 13.29 -53.44 24.32
C SER A 876 12.66 -52.91 23.04
N GLU A 877 12.37 -51.60 22.98
CA GLU A 877 11.75 -50.91 21.84
C GLU A 877 10.47 -51.59 21.28
N ASP A 878 9.71 -52.28 22.15
CA ASP A 878 8.54 -53.07 21.77
C ASP A 878 7.23 -52.32 22.04
N PHE A 879 6.52 -51.95 20.97
CA PHE A 879 5.24 -51.24 21.03
C PHE A 879 4.18 -52.02 20.22
N PRO A 880 3.74 -53.20 20.69
CA PRO A 880 2.98 -54.16 19.89
C PRO A 880 1.54 -53.70 19.55
N ALA A 881 1.08 -52.60 20.15
CA ALA A 881 -0.19 -51.97 19.82
C ALA A 881 -0.16 -51.09 18.54
N VAL A 882 1.02 -50.91 17.93
CA VAL A 882 1.19 -50.19 16.65
C VAL A 882 1.15 -51.12 15.41
N PRO A 883 2.03 -52.15 15.26
CA PRO A 883 3.20 -52.49 16.07
C PRO A 883 4.51 -51.83 15.60
N TYR A 884 5.37 -51.46 16.54
CA TYR A 884 6.79 -51.12 16.30
C TYR A 884 7.71 -52.01 17.15
N SER A 885 8.95 -52.15 16.67
CA SER A 885 10.04 -52.93 17.26
C SER A 885 11.35 -52.14 17.22
N GLY A 886 12.43 -52.62 17.86
CA GLY A 886 13.77 -51.99 17.78
C GLY A 886 14.37 -51.82 16.37
N TRP A 887 13.78 -52.44 15.35
CA TRP A 887 14.13 -52.12 13.96
C TRP A 887 13.62 -50.75 13.50
N ASP A 888 12.66 -50.17 14.20
CA ASP A 888 11.86 -49.00 13.81
C ASP A 888 12.30 -47.71 14.50
N PHE A 889 13.41 -47.75 15.25
CA PHE A 889 14.00 -46.64 16.00
C PHE A 889 15.44 -46.31 15.55
N ASN A 890 15.90 -45.11 15.89
CA ASN A 890 17.16 -44.53 15.43
C ASN A 890 18.39 -44.88 16.29
N ASP A 891 18.30 -45.77 17.29
CA ASP A 891 19.41 -46.07 18.20
C ASP A 891 20.68 -46.61 17.50
N GLY A 892 20.55 -47.28 16.34
CA GLY A 892 21.68 -47.63 15.46
C GLY A 892 22.15 -46.50 14.51
N LYS A 893 21.30 -45.50 14.28
CA LYS A 893 21.52 -44.33 13.40
C LYS A 893 22.17 -43.18 14.15
N CYS A 894 21.81 -42.97 15.42
CA CYS A 894 22.44 -42.03 16.34
C CYS A 894 23.95 -42.25 16.49
N LYS A 895 24.70 -41.18 16.76
CA LYS A 895 26.18 -41.20 16.88
C LYS A 895 26.72 -40.49 18.13
N THR A 896 25.85 -40.04 19.04
CA THR A 896 26.24 -39.45 20.33
C THR A 896 26.57 -40.54 21.36
N GLY A 897 27.27 -40.16 22.44
CA GLY A 897 27.71 -41.13 23.46
C GLY A 897 26.57 -41.59 24.38
N SER A 898 25.54 -40.76 24.54
CA SER A 898 24.33 -41.04 25.32
C SER A 898 23.21 -41.73 24.54
N GLY A 899 23.20 -41.61 23.20
CA GLY A 899 22.02 -41.89 22.36
C GLY A 899 21.00 -40.74 22.30
N ASP A 900 21.24 -39.66 23.04
CA ASP A 900 20.39 -38.47 23.12
C ASP A 900 21.02 -37.28 22.37
N ILE A 901 20.28 -36.19 22.18
CA ILE A 901 20.76 -34.95 21.56
C ILE A 901 21.69 -34.20 22.53
N GLU A 902 22.98 -34.08 22.18
CA GLU A 902 24.01 -33.41 23.00
C GLU A 902 24.36 -31.99 22.48
N SER A 903 24.10 -31.69 21.20
CA SER A 903 24.44 -30.43 20.54
C SER A 903 23.46 -30.04 19.42
N TYR A 904 22.83 -28.87 19.55
CA TYR A 904 21.95 -28.28 18.54
C TYR A 904 22.71 -27.62 17.36
N ASN A 905 24.04 -27.65 17.38
CA ASN A 905 24.90 -27.19 16.27
C ASN A 905 25.32 -28.34 15.33
N ASP A 906 24.93 -29.58 15.62
CA ASP A 906 25.05 -30.70 14.70
C ASP A 906 23.66 -31.06 14.15
N ALA A 907 23.47 -30.79 12.86
CA ALA A 907 22.21 -31.00 12.17
C ALA A 907 21.78 -32.48 12.08
N TYR A 908 22.69 -33.45 12.28
CA TYR A 908 22.37 -34.88 12.21
C TYR A 908 21.83 -35.40 13.53
N GLN A 909 22.57 -35.27 14.63
CA GLN A 909 22.11 -35.79 15.92
C GLN A 909 20.77 -35.20 16.37
N VAL A 910 20.44 -33.97 15.97
CA VAL A 910 19.15 -33.37 16.32
C VAL A 910 17.95 -34.09 15.67
N ARG A 911 18.15 -34.88 14.60
CA ARG A 911 17.10 -35.68 13.92
C ARG A 911 17.29 -37.21 13.97
N ASP A 912 18.46 -37.65 14.39
CA ASP A 912 18.84 -39.07 14.39
C ASP A 912 19.16 -39.59 15.80
N CYS A 913 18.95 -38.78 16.85
CA CYS A 913 19.15 -39.13 18.27
C CYS A 913 17.99 -38.62 19.15
N ARG A 914 17.83 -39.25 20.32
CA ARG A 914 16.66 -39.09 21.19
C ARG A 914 16.55 -37.69 21.81
N LEU A 915 15.42 -37.02 21.55
CA LEU A 915 15.05 -35.78 22.23
C LEU A 915 14.69 -36.08 23.70
N VAL A 916 15.51 -35.65 24.65
CA VAL A 916 15.34 -35.91 26.11
C VAL A 916 14.95 -37.36 26.43
N SER A 917 15.71 -38.30 25.87
CA SER A 917 15.53 -39.75 25.99
C SER A 917 14.24 -40.33 25.40
N LEU A 918 13.42 -39.57 24.66
CA LEU A 918 12.27 -40.07 23.90
C LEU A 918 12.73 -40.97 22.75
N LEU A 919 12.22 -42.20 22.66
CA LEU A 919 12.62 -43.18 21.63
C LEU A 919 12.26 -42.68 20.23
N ASP A 920 13.30 -42.42 19.44
CA ASP A 920 13.25 -41.64 18.19
C ASP A 920 13.03 -42.55 16.98
N LEU A 921 12.00 -42.27 16.17
CA LEU A 921 11.55 -43.19 15.12
C LEU A 921 12.43 -43.10 13.86
N ALA A 922 12.69 -44.25 13.23
CA ALA A 922 13.43 -44.37 11.97
C ALA A 922 12.56 -43.94 10.77
N LEU A 923 12.29 -42.64 10.69
CA LEU A 923 11.38 -42.02 9.73
C LEU A 923 11.84 -42.11 8.26
N GLU A 924 13.06 -42.53 7.97
CA GLU A 924 13.45 -42.89 6.60
C GLU A 924 12.77 -44.18 6.10
N LYS A 925 12.34 -45.06 7.01
CA LYS A 925 11.75 -46.37 6.67
C LYS A 925 10.32 -46.21 6.19
N ASP A 926 10.01 -46.79 5.03
CA ASP A 926 8.64 -46.74 4.49
C ASP A 926 7.60 -47.38 5.42
N TYR A 927 7.96 -48.44 6.16
CA TYR A 927 7.08 -49.04 7.17
C TYR A 927 6.65 -48.02 8.23
N VAL A 928 7.61 -47.29 8.81
CA VAL A 928 7.34 -46.27 9.83
C VAL A 928 6.49 -45.13 9.25
N ARG A 929 6.90 -44.60 8.07
CA ARG A 929 6.15 -43.56 7.34
C ARG A 929 4.72 -43.96 7.00
N SER A 930 4.52 -45.19 6.52
CA SER A 930 3.21 -45.71 6.12
C SER A 930 2.31 -45.95 7.33
N THR A 931 2.86 -46.43 8.45
CA THR A 931 2.10 -46.60 9.70
C THR A 931 1.66 -45.24 10.29
N ILE A 932 2.53 -44.22 10.26
CA ILE A 932 2.16 -42.84 10.62
C ILE A 932 1.09 -42.29 9.65
N ALA A 933 1.27 -42.48 8.34
CA ALA A 933 0.30 -42.02 7.35
C ALA A 933 -1.08 -42.68 7.53
N ASN A 934 -1.14 -43.95 7.91
CA ASN A 934 -2.41 -44.63 8.22
C ASN A 934 -3.13 -44.01 9.43
N TYR A 935 -2.40 -43.65 10.50
CA TYR A 935 -2.94 -42.93 11.66
C TYR A 935 -3.48 -41.54 11.28
N LEU A 936 -2.71 -40.78 10.50
CA LEU A 936 -3.13 -39.45 10.04
C LEU A 936 -4.29 -39.51 9.05
N ASN A 937 -4.35 -40.52 8.18
CA ASN A 937 -5.45 -40.76 7.24
C ASN A 937 -6.75 -41.15 7.97
N HIS A 938 -6.69 -41.99 9.01
CA HIS A 938 -7.85 -42.28 9.87
C HIS A 938 -8.45 -41.00 10.46
N LEU A 939 -7.60 -40.06 10.88
CA LEU A 939 -8.04 -38.75 11.38
C LEU A 939 -8.61 -37.84 10.27
N ILE A 940 -8.01 -37.82 9.08
CA ILE A 940 -8.53 -37.08 7.91
C ILE A 940 -9.91 -37.61 7.51
N ASP A 941 -10.08 -38.93 7.49
CA ASP A 941 -11.32 -39.60 7.13
C ASP A 941 -12.42 -39.41 8.19
N ILE A 942 -12.06 -39.29 9.47
CA ILE A 942 -12.96 -38.81 10.54
C ILE A 942 -13.39 -37.34 10.31
N GLY A 943 -12.54 -36.53 9.67
CA GLY A 943 -12.86 -35.16 9.23
C GLY A 943 -12.03 -34.05 9.88
N VAL A 944 -10.86 -34.32 10.43
CA VAL A 944 -9.96 -33.25 10.89
C VAL A 944 -9.47 -32.42 9.69
N ALA A 945 -9.20 -31.14 9.90
CA ALA A 945 -8.79 -30.21 8.84
C ALA A 945 -7.27 -30.10 8.64
N GLY A 946 -6.47 -30.70 9.52
CA GLY A 946 -5.02 -30.58 9.50
C GLY A 946 -4.34 -30.91 10.84
N PHE A 947 -3.06 -30.58 10.94
CA PHE A 947 -2.18 -31.05 12.01
C PHE A 947 -1.17 -29.99 12.48
N ARG A 948 -0.96 -29.87 13.80
CA ARG A 948 0.36 -29.50 14.35
C ARG A 948 1.22 -30.73 14.17
N ILE A 949 2.36 -30.60 13.49
CA ILE A 949 3.38 -31.65 13.51
C ILE A 949 4.31 -31.31 14.67
N ASP A 950 4.20 -32.08 15.76
CA ASP A 950 5.04 -31.92 16.95
C ASP A 950 6.52 -32.12 16.62
N ALA A 951 7.42 -31.51 17.40
CA ALA A 951 8.87 -31.72 17.34
C ALA A 951 9.50 -31.67 15.94
N SER A 952 8.94 -30.95 14.96
CA SER A 952 9.37 -31.03 13.54
C SER A 952 10.84 -30.69 13.29
N LYS A 953 11.47 -29.87 14.16
CA LYS A 953 12.95 -29.66 14.16
C LYS A 953 13.71 -31.00 14.12
N HIS A 954 13.19 -32.00 14.83
CA HIS A 954 13.78 -33.31 15.09
C HIS A 954 13.42 -34.36 14.03
N MET A 955 12.68 -33.98 12.99
CA MET A 955 12.47 -34.82 11.81
C MET A 955 13.13 -34.19 10.59
N TRP A 956 13.65 -35.00 9.66
CA TRP A 956 14.15 -34.48 8.39
C TRP A 956 12.99 -33.93 7.54
N PRO A 957 13.14 -32.76 6.89
CA PRO A 957 12.09 -32.21 6.03
C PRO A 957 11.62 -33.20 4.93
N GLY A 958 12.54 -34.02 4.40
CA GLY A 958 12.25 -35.05 3.41
C GLY A 958 11.43 -36.23 3.97
N ASP A 959 11.59 -36.58 5.25
CA ASP A 959 10.82 -37.65 5.89
C ASP A 959 9.41 -37.20 6.21
N ILE A 960 9.26 -35.97 6.75
CA ILE A 960 7.94 -35.32 6.87
C ILE A 960 7.25 -35.29 5.50
N LYS A 961 7.95 -34.85 4.44
CA LYS A 961 7.42 -34.81 3.08
C LYS A 961 6.93 -36.19 2.61
N ALA A 962 7.70 -37.25 2.86
CA ALA A 962 7.36 -38.62 2.49
C ALA A 962 6.18 -39.22 3.29
N VAL A 963 5.89 -38.70 4.49
CA VAL A 963 4.63 -38.96 5.21
C VAL A 963 3.47 -38.15 4.61
N LEU A 964 3.67 -36.84 4.37
CA LEU A 964 2.65 -35.94 3.84
C LEU A 964 2.14 -36.33 2.44
N ASP A 965 3.02 -36.87 1.58
CA ASP A 965 2.64 -37.34 0.24
C ASP A 965 1.89 -38.68 0.24
N LYS A 966 1.78 -39.36 1.40
CA LYS A 966 0.89 -40.52 1.60
C LYS A 966 -0.49 -40.12 2.15
N LEU A 967 -0.75 -38.83 2.40
CA LEU A 967 -2.00 -38.38 3.03
C LEU A 967 -3.17 -38.23 2.05
N HIS A 968 -4.36 -38.56 2.56
CA HIS A 968 -5.63 -38.30 1.90
C HIS A 968 -5.90 -36.79 1.75
N ASN A 969 -6.76 -36.45 0.79
CA ASN A 969 -7.44 -35.15 0.80
C ASN A 969 -8.54 -35.14 1.88
N LEU A 970 -8.89 -33.96 2.38
CA LEU A 970 -9.89 -33.78 3.44
C LEU A 970 -11.27 -34.34 3.08
N ASN A 971 -11.97 -34.89 4.08
CA ASN A 971 -13.26 -35.55 3.91
C ASN A 971 -14.29 -34.65 3.20
N THR A 972 -14.73 -35.09 2.02
CA THR A 972 -15.59 -34.32 1.11
C THR A 972 -17.00 -34.03 1.62
N LYS A 973 -17.40 -34.58 2.77
CA LYS A 973 -18.61 -34.22 3.52
C LYS A 973 -18.60 -32.77 4.03
N TRP A 974 -17.41 -32.21 4.33
CA TRP A 974 -17.27 -30.88 4.95
C TRP A 974 -16.25 -29.95 4.27
N PHE A 975 -15.51 -30.46 3.29
CA PHE A 975 -14.44 -29.76 2.57
C PHE A 975 -14.58 -29.98 1.05
N PRO A 976 -14.16 -29.01 0.20
CA PRO A 976 -14.11 -29.21 -1.25
C PRO A 976 -13.20 -30.38 -1.65
N SER A 977 -13.54 -31.08 -2.73
CA SER A 977 -12.67 -32.13 -3.30
C SER A 977 -11.29 -31.56 -3.65
N GLY A 978 -10.22 -32.31 -3.34
CA GLY A 978 -8.83 -31.88 -3.53
C GLY A 978 -8.26 -30.94 -2.47
N SER A 979 -8.99 -30.65 -1.39
CA SER A 979 -8.44 -29.92 -0.23
C SER A 979 -7.40 -30.81 0.49
N LYS A 980 -6.16 -30.35 0.67
CA LYS A 980 -5.14 -31.07 1.47
C LYS A 980 -5.27 -30.71 2.97
N PRO A 981 -4.82 -31.56 3.90
CA PRO A 981 -4.74 -31.16 5.31
C PRO A 981 -3.86 -29.93 5.52
N PHE A 982 -4.29 -29.02 6.39
CA PHE A 982 -3.49 -27.88 6.83
C PHE A 982 -2.32 -28.34 7.69
N ILE A 983 -1.09 -28.09 7.26
CA ILE A 983 0.11 -28.49 7.99
C ILE A 983 0.76 -27.27 8.62
N TYR A 984 1.01 -27.33 9.94
CA TYR A 984 1.89 -26.39 10.63
C TYR A 984 2.88 -27.14 11.52
N GLN A 985 4.16 -26.97 11.20
CA GLN A 985 5.27 -27.71 11.79
C GLN A 985 5.86 -26.97 12.98
N GLU A 986 6.18 -27.67 14.06
CA GLU A 986 6.89 -27.08 15.17
C GLU A 986 8.40 -27.08 14.96
N VAL A 987 8.95 -25.91 14.64
CA VAL A 987 10.39 -25.70 14.56
C VAL A 987 10.75 -24.52 15.44
N ILE A 988 11.42 -24.80 16.57
CA ILE A 988 11.97 -23.77 17.46
C ILE A 988 13.22 -23.16 16.80
N ASP A 989 13.00 -22.23 15.89
CA ASP A 989 14.05 -21.40 15.27
C ASP A 989 14.04 -20.02 15.94
N LEU A 990 15.07 -19.74 16.74
CA LEU A 990 15.38 -18.40 17.26
C LEU A 990 16.64 -17.79 16.59
N GLY A 991 17.21 -18.47 15.61
CA GLY A 991 18.54 -18.21 15.05
C GLY A 991 19.68 -18.74 15.94
N GLY A 992 20.85 -18.96 15.34
CA GLY A 992 22.06 -19.38 16.07
C GLY A 992 22.26 -20.89 16.24
N GLU A 993 21.41 -21.73 15.64
CA GLU A 993 21.54 -23.18 15.56
C GLU A 993 21.83 -23.63 14.11
N ALA A 994 22.16 -24.91 13.90
CA ALA A 994 22.41 -25.49 12.58
C ALA A 994 21.14 -25.80 11.75
N ILE A 995 19.96 -25.38 12.23
CA ILE A 995 18.65 -25.71 11.64
C ILE A 995 17.85 -24.44 11.42
N THR A 996 17.20 -24.31 10.25
CA THR A 996 16.35 -23.15 9.94
C THR A 996 14.89 -23.55 9.79
N SER A 997 13.98 -22.65 10.16
CA SER A 997 12.55 -22.82 9.85
C SER A 997 12.26 -22.88 8.34
N SER A 998 13.13 -22.27 7.51
CA SER A 998 13.03 -22.29 6.05
C SER A 998 13.13 -23.67 5.43
N ASP A 999 13.88 -24.59 6.02
CA ASP A 999 14.05 -25.97 5.53
C ASP A 999 12.72 -26.74 5.47
N TYR A 1000 11.75 -26.31 6.28
CA TYR A 1000 10.42 -26.92 6.44
C TYR A 1000 9.32 -26.22 5.63
N PHE A 1001 9.63 -25.10 4.95
CA PHE A 1001 8.64 -24.33 4.17
C PHE A 1001 8.03 -25.09 3.00
N GLY A 1002 8.64 -26.18 2.53
CA GLY A 1002 8.07 -27.03 1.48
C GLY A 1002 6.89 -27.88 1.97
N ASN A 1003 6.79 -28.14 3.27
CA ASN A 1003 5.84 -29.11 3.84
C ASN A 1003 4.57 -28.45 4.40
N GLY A 1004 4.59 -27.15 4.65
CA GLY A 1004 3.47 -26.43 5.24
C GLY A 1004 3.91 -25.13 5.90
N ARG A 1005 3.06 -24.64 6.81
CA ARG A 1005 3.43 -23.56 7.72
C ARG A 1005 4.42 -24.04 8.77
N VAL A 1006 5.02 -23.08 9.47
CA VAL A 1006 5.95 -23.30 10.59
C VAL A 1006 5.60 -22.36 11.73
N THR A 1007 5.79 -22.81 12.97
CA THR A 1007 5.63 -22.01 14.19
C THR A 1007 6.68 -20.90 14.28
N GLU A 1008 6.28 -19.63 14.21
CA GLU A 1008 7.21 -18.51 14.33
C GLU A 1008 7.42 -18.12 15.80
N PHE A 1009 8.32 -18.84 16.50
CA PHE A 1009 8.60 -18.60 17.91
C PHE A 1009 9.29 -17.25 18.20
N LYS A 1010 9.96 -16.64 17.20
CA LYS A 1010 10.51 -15.28 17.36
C LYS A 1010 9.39 -14.27 17.62
N TYR A 1011 8.19 -14.52 17.11
CA TYR A 1011 7.01 -13.66 17.31
C TYR A 1011 6.68 -13.46 18.79
N GLY A 1012 6.42 -14.55 19.52
CA GLY A 1012 6.05 -14.49 20.94
C GLY A 1012 7.18 -13.93 21.81
N ALA A 1013 8.41 -14.37 21.56
CA ALA A 1013 9.59 -13.90 22.29
C ALA A 1013 9.84 -12.39 22.11
N LYS A 1014 9.88 -11.90 20.86
CA LYS A 1014 10.11 -10.48 20.57
C LYS A 1014 8.94 -9.58 20.98
N LEU A 1015 7.71 -10.05 20.88
CA LEU A 1015 6.53 -9.30 21.35
C LEU A 1015 6.52 -9.21 22.88
N GLY A 1016 6.95 -10.29 23.54
CA GLY A 1016 7.19 -10.33 24.98
C GLY A 1016 8.24 -9.32 25.44
N THR A 1017 9.43 -9.29 24.83
CA THR A 1017 10.48 -8.33 25.20
C THR A 1017 10.05 -6.87 24.97
N VAL A 1018 9.39 -6.58 23.84
CA VAL A 1018 8.84 -5.25 23.54
C VAL A 1018 7.79 -4.81 24.56
N ILE A 1019 6.78 -5.63 24.85
CA ILE A 1019 5.68 -5.25 25.75
C ILE A 1019 6.13 -5.23 27.23
N ARG A 1020 7.09 -6.07 27.63
CA ARG A 1020 7.73 -5.96 28.95
C ARG A 1020 8.73 -4.79 29.04
N LYS A 1021 8.96 -4.02 27.96
CA LYS A 1021 9.90 -2.89 27.86
C LYS A 1021 11.36 -3.30 28.18
N TRP A 1022 11.73 -4.55 27.88
CA TRP A 1022 13.04 -5.13 28.20
C TRP A 1022 14.13 -4.63 27.25
N SER A 1023 15.37 -4.53 27.75
CA SER A 1023 16.56 -4.11 26.98
C SER A 1023 16.43 -2.79 26.22
N GLY A 1024 15.50 -1.91 26.61
CA GLY A 1024 15.21 -0.64 25.90
C GLY A 1024 14.33 -0.79 24.66
N GLU A 1025 13.72 -1.96 24.44
CA GLU A 1025 12.72 -2.18 23.40
C GLU A 1025 11.40 -1.47 23.74
N LYS A 1026 10.69 -1.01 22.69
CA LYS A 1026 9.48 -0.20 22.82
C LYS A 1026 8.47 -0.51 21.73
N MET A 1027 7.17 -0.26 22.00
CA MET A 1027 6.12 -0.53 21.01
C MET A 1027 6.27 0.30 19.73
N ALA A 1028 6.88 1.49 19.77
CA ALA A 1028 7.17 2.28 18.57
C ALA A 1028 8.00 1.54 17.50
N TYR A 1029 8.81 0.55 17.91
CA TYR A 1029 9.60 -0.25 16.97
C TYR A 1029 8.74 -1.25 16.18
N LEU A 1030 7.51 -1.55 16.61
CA LEU A 1030 6.60 -2.51 15.95
C LEU A 1030 6.04 -2.01 14.60
N LYS A 1031 6.43 -0.81 14.16
CA LYS A 1031 6.03 -0.19 12.89
C LYS A 1031 6.30 -1.04 11.64
N ASN A 1032 7.34 -1.88 11.68
CA ASN A 1032 7.75 -2.81 10.60
C ASN A 1032 7.63 -4.30 11.02
N TRP A 1033 6.77 -4.60 11.99
CA TRP A 1033 6.60 -5.94 12.57
C TRP A 1033 6.26 -7.01 11.53
N GLY A 1034 6.82 -8.21 11.69
CA GLY A 1034 6.77 -9.28 10.68
C GLY A 1034 8.16 -9.54 10.07
N GLU A 1035 8.23 -9.73 8.76
CA GLU A 1035 9.48 -10.06 8.03
C GLU A 1035 10.62 -9.05 8.29
N GLY A 1036 10.30 -7.77 8.54
CA GLY A 1036 11.26 -6.73 8.91
C GLY A 1036 11.94 -6.91 10.28
N TRP A 1037 11.54 -7.91 11.07
CA TRP A 1037 12.15 -8.32 12.34
C TRP A 1037 12.95 -9.63 12.22
N GLY A 1038 13.21 -10.11 11.00
CA GLY A 1038 13.90 -11.40 10.76
C GLY A 1038 13.00 -12.61 10.97
N PHE A 1039 11.68 -12.43 10.87
CA PHE A 1039 10.70 -13.52 10.88
C PHE A 1039 10.51 -14.10 9.49
N MET A 1040 9.97 -15.33 9.42
CA MET A 1040 9.62 -16.00 8.17
C MET A 1040 8.54 -15.26 7.35
N PRO A 1041 8.34 -15.59 6.06
CA PRO A 1041 7.24 -15.03 5.28
C PRO A 1041 5.87 -15.20 5.95
N SER A 1042 5.02 -14.18 5.89
CA SER A 1042 3.69 -14.17 6.54
C SER A 1042 2.77 -15.32 6.10
N ASN A 1043 2.96 -15.83 4.88
CA ASN A 1043 2.26 -17.00 4.33
C ASN A 1043 2.90 -18.36 4.70
N ARG A 1044 3.94 -18.38 5.53
CA ARG A 1044 4.48 -19.57 6.22
C ARG A 1044 4.23 -19.53 7.72
N ALA A 1045 4.12 -18.35 8.34
CA ALA A 1045 3.99 -18.23 9.78
C ALA A 1045 2.65 -18.74 10.33
N LEU A 1046 2.74 -19.58 11.36
CA LEU A 1046 1.74 -19.79 12.41
C LEU A 1046 2.23 -19.02 13.65
N VAL A 1047 1.49 -18.00 14.09
CA VAL A 1047 1.89 -17.08 15.17
C VAL A 1047 1.01 -17.23 16.41
N PHE A 1048 1.62 -16.97 17.56
CA PHE A 1048 1.01 -17.00 18.89
C PHE A 1048 1.83 -16.10 19.83
N VAL A 1049 1.24 -15.67 20.95
CA VAL A 1049 1.96 -14.97 22.03
C VAL A 1049 2.70 -15.98 22.90
N ASP A 1050 1.99 -17.04 23.30
CA ASP A 1050 2.48 -18.19 24.03
C ASP A 1050 1.96 -19.52 23.44
N ASN A 1051 2.61 -20.62 23.80
CA ASN A 1051 2.11 -21.98 23.60
C ASN A 1051 2.10 -22.71 24.95
N HIS A 1052 1.75 -24.01 24.94
CA HIS A 1052 1.63 -24.78 26.17
C HIS A 1052 2.95 -24.97 26.94
N ASP A 1053 4.08 -25.04 26.25
CA ASP A 1053 5.40 -25.22 26.86
C ASP A 1053 5.90 -23.89 27.43
N ASN A 1054 5.94 -22.84 26.60
CA ASN A 1054 6.66 -21.62 26.95
C ASN A 1054 5.89 -20.75 27.94
N GLN A 1055 4.58 -20.94 28.11
CA GLN A 1055 3.83 -20.37 29.23
C GLN A 1055 4.19 -20.98 30.61
N ARG A 1056 4.91 -22.10 30.63
CA ARG A 1056 5.51 -22.73 31.83
C ARG A 1056 7.01 -22.42 31.95
N GLY A 1057 7.57 -21.67 31.00
CA GLY A 1057 9.02 -21.43 30.88
C GLY A 1057 9.79 -22.56 30.18
N HIS A 1058 9.10 -23.54 29.60
CA HIS A 1058 9.75 -24.60 28.81
C HIS A 1058 9.85 -24.21 27.33
N GLY A 1059 11.04 -24.34 26.74
CA GLY A 1059 11.26 -24.02 25.33
C GLY A 1059 11.38 -22.51 25.04
N ALA A 1060 10.91 -22.12 23.85
CA ALA A 1060 11.38 -20.91 23.17
C ALA A 1060 10.92 -19.58 23.82
N GLY A 1061 11.87 -18.66 24.00
CA GLY A 1061 11.64 -17.30 24.51
C GLY A 1061 11.76 -17.14 26.03
N GLY A 1062 11.67 -18.24 26.79
CA GLY A 1062 11.84 -18.24 28.25
C GLY A 1062 10.99 -17.18 28.97
N ALA A 1063 11.58 -16.48 29.94
CA ALA A 1063 10.87 -15.50 30.78
C ALA A 1063 10.32 -14.26 30.03
N SER A 1064 10.67 -14.04 28.75
CA SER A 1064 10.10 -12.94 27.97
C SER A 1064 8.62 -13.15 27.62
N ILE A 1065 8.20 -14.41 27.46
CA ILE A 1065 6.87 -14.80 27.03
C ILE A 1065 5.79 -14.24 27.96
N LEU A 1066 4.75 -13.65 27.38
CA LEU A 1066 3.57 -13.18 28.10
C LEU A 1066 2.56 -14.31 28.22
N THR A 1067 1.96 -14.46 29.40
CA THR A 1067 1.02 -15.55 29.70
C THR A 1067 -0.25 -15.02 30.35
N PHE A 1068 -1.28 -15.84 30.56
CA PHE A 1068 -2.45 -15.42 31.34
C PHE A 1068 -2.11 -14.96 32.77
N TRP A 1069 -0.96 -15.36 33.33
CA TRP A 1069 -0.47 -14.84 34.62
C TRP A 1069 -0.07 -13.36 34.55
N ASP A 1070 0.31 -12.87 33.37
CA ASP A 1070 0.61 -11.47 33.04
C ASP A 1070 -0.62 -10.75 32.45
N ALA A 1071 -1.84 -11.16 32.86
CA ALA A 1071 -3.12 -10.93 32.18
C ALA A 1071 -3.30 -9.58 31.46
N ARG A 1072 -2.90 -8.45 32.08
CA ARG A 1072 -2.99 -7.11 31.48
C ARG A 1072 -2.08 -6.94 30.26
N LEU A 1073 -0.79 -7.28 30.38
CA LEU A 1073 0.16 -7.21 29.27
C LEU A 1073 -0.14 -8.30 28.22
N TYR A 1074 -0.62 -9.47 28.66
CA TYR A 1074 -1.05 -10.55 27.77
C TYR A 1074 -2.24 -10.14 26.89
N LYS A 1075 -3.28 -9.51 27.46
CA LYS A 1075 -4.40 -8.94 26.69
C LYS A 1075 -3.92 -7.94 25.62
N MET A 1076 -2.92 -7.10 25.92
CA MET A 1076 -2.32 -6.20 24.95
C MET A 1076 -1.55 -6.94 23.84
N GLY A 1077 -0.72 -7.94 24.18
CA GLY A 1077 0.03 -8.74 23.21
C GLY A 1077 -0.87 -9.52 22.26
N VAL A 1078 -1.90 -10.18 22.80
CA VAL A 1078 -2.90 -10.90 22.00
C VAL A 1078 -3.73 -9.92 21.16
N GLY A 1079 -4.07 -8.75 21.68
CA GLY A 1079 -4.73 -7.68 20.93
C GLY A 1079 -3.90 -7.17 19.75
N PHE A 1080 -2.60 -6.90 19.97
CA PHE A 1080 -1.68 -6.48 18.91
C PHE A 1080 -1.55 -7.58 17.84
N MET A 1081 -1.36 -8.83 18.27
CA MET A 1081 -1.27 -9.98 17.38
C MET A 1081 -2.50 -10.13 16.47
N LEU A 1082 -3.69 -10.05 17.05
CA LEU A 1082 -4.95 -10.23 16.31
C LEU A 1082 -5.25 -9.02 15.40
N ALA A 1083 -4.84 -7.80 15.76
CA ALA A 1083 -4.98 -6.64 14.90
C ALA A 1083 -3.98 -6.61 13.71
N HIS A 1084 -2.75 -7.11 13.89
CA HIS A 1084 -1.68 -7.02 12.90
C HIS A 1084 -1.83 -8.06 11.76
N PRO A 1085 -1.64 -7.73 10.46
CA PRO A 1085 -1.92 -8.66 9.35
C PRO A 1085 -0.96 -9.86 9.22
N TYR A 1086 0.18 -9.85 9.91
CA TYR A 1086 1.18 -10.91 9.80
C TYR A 1086 0.69 -12.26 10.39
N GLY A 1087 0.95 -13.35 9.66
CA GLY A 1087 0.77 -14.73 10.10
C GLY A 1087 -0.69 -15.22 10.21
N PHE A 1088 -0.86 -16.54 10.32
CA PHE A 1088 -2.11 -17.14 10.77
C PHE A 1088 -2.08 -17.31 12.30
N THR A 1089 -3.14 -16.91 12.99
CA THR A 1089 -3.12 -16.68 14.44
C THR A 1089 -3.70 -17.84 15.25
N ARG A 1090 -2.92 -18.34 16.21
CA ARG A 1090 -3.35 -19.26 17.27
C ARG A 1090 -3.46 -18.51 18.60
N VAL A 1091 -4.64 -18.56 19.19
CA VAL A 1091 -4.92 -18.09 20.57
C VAL A 1091 -4.71 -19.25 21.53
N MET A 1092 -4.01 -19.05 22.63
CA MET A 1092 -3.89 -20.07 23.68
C MET A 1092 -5.14 -20.12 24.57
N SER A 1093 -5.45 -21.28 25.16
CA SER A 1093 -6.47 -21.41 26.20
C SER A 1093 -6.05 -22.48 27.20
N SER A 1094 -5.84 -22.06 28.45
CA SER A 1094 -5.13 -22.84 29.45
C SER A 1094 -5.96 -23.22 30.68
N TYR A 1095 -5.30 -23.88 31.61
CA TYR A 1095 -5.74 -24.14 32.97
C TYR A 1095 -4.74 -23.54 33.98
N ARG A 1096 -5.19 -23.28 35.20
CA ARG A 1096 -4.32 -22.87 36.31
C ARG A 1096 -3.69 -24.09 36.97
N TRP A 1097 -2.44 -23.94 37.36
CA TRP A 1097 -1.70 -24.88 38.21
C TRP A 1097 -1.05 -24.13 39.36
N THR A 1098 -0.53 -24.85 40.37
CA THR A 1098 0.08 -24.26 41.56
C THR A 1098 1.52 -23.80 41.28
N ARG A 1099 1.67 -22.84 40.37
CA ARG A 1099 2.97 -22.27 39.93
C ARG A 1099 3.81 -21.82 41.13
N HIS A 1100 4.99 -22.42 41.30
CA HIS A 1100 5.86 -22.26 42.47
C HIS A 1100 7.32 -22.09 42.04
N PHE A 1101 7.83 -20.86 42.06
CA PHE A 1101 9.19 -20.56 41.61
C PHE A 1101 10.24 -20.83 42.70
N VAL A 1102 11.23 -21.66 42.37
CA VAL A 1102 12.47 -21.86 43.14
C VAL A 1102 13.64 -21.55 42.21
N ASN A 1103 14.55 -20.66 42.63
CA ASN A 1103 15.72 -20.24 41.84
C ASN A 1103 15.41 -19.79 40.40
N GLY A 1104 14.23 -19.20 40.17
CA GLY A 1104 13.77 -18.72 38.85
C GLY A 1104 13.09 -19.77 37.97
N LYS A 1105 13.07 -21.06 38.36
CA LYS A 1105 12.30 -22.11 37.68
C LYS A 1105 11.02 -22.43 38.45
N ASP A 1106 9.90 -22.63 37.75
CA ASP A 1106 8.69 -23.21 38.35
C ASP A 1106 8.88 -24.71 38.59
N VAL A 1107 8.86 -25.16 39.85
CA VAL A 1107 9.03 -26.59 40.19
C VAL A 1107 7.74 -27.40 40.01
N ASN A 1108 6.64 -26.73 39.67
CA ASN A 1108 5.33 -27.32 39.36
C ASN A 1108 4.96 -27.18 37.87
N ASP A 1109 5.94 -26.89 37.02
CA ASP A 1109 5.86 -26.83 35.56
C ASP A 1109 5.17 -28.04 34.90
N TRP A 1110 5.34 -29.22 35.48
CA TRP A 1110 4.84 -30.50 35.03
C TRP A 1110 3.34 -30.67 35.24
N MET A 1111 2.70 -29.89 36.13
CA MET A 1111 1.34 -30.13 36.59
C MET A 1111 0.34 -30.29 35.43
N GLY A 1112 -0.29 -31.46 35.38
CA GLY A 1112 -1.33 -31.79 34.41
C GLY A 1112 -2.62 -30.96 34.58
N PRO A 1113 -3.61 -31.19 33.70
CA PRO A 1113 -4.88 -30.47 33.73
C PRO A 1113 -5.66 -30.63 35.05
N PRO A 1114 -6.64 -29.75 35.31
CA PRO A 1114 -7.50 -29.84 36.48
C PRO A 1114 -8.19 -31.19 36.49
N ASN A 1115 -7.94 -31.99 37.52
CA ASN A 1115 -8.39 -33.37 37.56
C ASN A 1115 -8.91 -33.76 38.96
N LYS A 1116 -9.54 -34.94 39.03
CA LYS A 1116 -9.85 -35.66 40.26
C LYS A 1116 -9.34 -37.08 40.08
N ASN A 1117 -8.31 -37.46 40.85
CA ASN A 1117 -7.64 -38.76 40.78
C ASN A 1117 -7.18 -39.12 39.33
N GLY A 1118 -6.64 -38.15 38.59
CA GLY A 1118 -6.17 -38.32 37.21
C GLY A 1118 -7.24 -38.22 36.12
N VAL A 1119 -8.54 -38.18 36.48
CA VAL A 1119 -9.65 -37.94 35.54
C VAL A 1119 -9.85 -36.43 35.36
N ILE A 1120 -9.77 -35.93 34.12
CA ILE A 1120 -9.88 -34.50 33.81
C ILE A 1120 -11.28 -33.97 34.19
N LYS A 1121 -11.32 -32.79 34.85
CA LYS A 1121 -12.56 -32.07 35.18
C LYS A 1121 -13.20 -31.50 33.91
N GLU A 1122 -14.52 -31.57 33.82
CA GLU A 1122 -15.32 -30.86 32.83
C GLU A 1122 -15.11 -29.34 32.85
N VAL A 1123 -15.42 -28.66 31.74
CA VAL A 1123 -15.33 -27.20 31.62
C VAL A 1123 -16.70 -26.57 31.91
N THR A 1124 -16.94 -26.33 33.20
CA THR A 1124 -18.09 -25.55 33.68
C THR A 1124 -18.02 -24.11 33.20
N ILE A 1125 -19.15 -23.55 32.79
CA ILE A 1125 -19.27 -22.15 32.35
C ILE A 1125 -20.04 -21.36 33.40
N ASN A 1126 -19.44 -20.26 33.85
CA ASN A 1126 -20.01 -19.35 34.84
C ASN A 1126 -21.04 -18.39 34.19
N PRO A 1127 -21.95 -17.77 34.96
CA PRO A 1127 -22.97 -16.86 34.42
C PRO A 1127 -22.41 -15.63 33.67
N ASP A 1128 -21.17 -15.22 33.97
CA ASP A 1128 -20.43 -14.13 33.30
C ASP A 1128 -19.70 -14.59 32.00
N THR A 1129 -19.92 -15.84 31.58
CA THR A 1129 -19.26 -16.56 30.47
C THR A 1129 -17.80 -16.95 30.68
N THR A 1130 -17.21 -16.72 31.86
CA THR A 1130 -15.92 -17.31 32.25
C THR A 1130 -16.05 -18.81 32.53
N CYS A 1131 -14.94 -19.48 32.86
CA CYS A 1131 -14.91 -20.91 33.17
C CYS A 1131 -14.64 -21.18 34.65
N GLY A 1132 -15.24 -22.25 35.17
CA GLY A 1132 -14.92 -22.83 36.47
C GLY A 1132 -13.85 -23.94 36.37
N ASN A 1133 -13.76 -24.79 37.41
CA ASN A 1133 -12.87 -25.95 37.45
C ASN A 1133 -11.39 -25.66 37.09
N ASP A 1134 -10.88 -24.51 37.53
CA ASP A 1134 -9.51 -24.02 37.34
C ASP A 1134 -9.10 -23.67 35.90
N TRP A 1135 -9.96 -23.93 34.90
CA TRP A 1135 -9.78 -23.49 33.52
C TRP A 1135 -9.71 -21.96 33.41
N VAL A 1136 -8.80 -21.46 32.56
CA VAL A 1136 -8.51 -20.01 32.42
C VAL A 1136 -9.39 -19.39 31.34
N CYS A 1137 -9.57 -20.10 30.23
CA CYS A 1137 -10.43 -19.71 29.10
C CYS A 1137 -10.14 -18.30 28.57
N GLU A 1138 -8.88 -18.02 28.24
CA GLU A 1138 -8.42 -16.77 27.64
C GLU A 1138 -9.21 -16.41 26.37
N HIS A 1139 -9.56 -17.42 25.56
CA HIS A 1139 -10.42 -17.27 24.38
C HIS A 1139 -11.84 -16.75 24.68
N ARG A 1140 -12.29 -16.82 25.94
CA ARG A 1140 -13.57 -16.26 26.44
C ARG A 1140 -13.46 -14.86 27.02
N TRP A 1141 -12.25 -14.40 27.36
CA TRP A 1141 -12.04 -13.05 27.86
C TRP A 1141 -12.50 -12.05 26.79
N ARG A 1142 -13.35 -11.09 27.16
CA ARG A 1142 -14.02 -10.14 26.24
C ARG A 1142 -13.03 -9.52 25.26
N GLN A 1143 -11.89 -9.05 25.78
CA GLN A 1143 -10.81 -8.41 25.06
C GLN A 1143 -10.20 -9.32 23.97
N ILE A 1144 -10.00 -10.61 24.27
CA ILE A 1144 -9.40 -11.56 23.33
C ILE A 1144 -10.43 -12.04 22.30
N ARG A 1145 -11.62 -12.42 22.76
CA ARG A 1145 -12.76 -12.80 21.91
C ARG A 1145 -13.10 -11.71 20.88
N ASN A 1146 -13.22 -10.47 21.35
CA ASN A 1146 -13.57 -9.35 20.49
C ASN A 1146 -12.42 -8.98 19.54
N MET A 1147 -11.17 -9.24 19.90
CA MET A 1147 -10.05 -9.08 18.97
C MET A 1147 -9.95 -10.20 17.92
N VAL A 1148 -10.44 -11.42 18.20
CA VAL A 1148 -10.66 -12.44 17.15
C VAL A 1148 -11.76 -11.96 16.18
N MET A 1149 -12.85 -11.39 16.69
CA MET A 1149 -13.89 -10.77 15.85
C MET A 1149 -13.37 -9.55 15.07
N PHE A 1150 -12.51 -8.71 15.66
CA PHE A 1150 -11.81 -7.62 14.97
C PHE A 1150 -11.02 -8.17 13.78
N ARG A 1151 -10.17 -9.20 13.99
CA ARG A 1151 -9.35 -9.81 12.92
C ARG A 1151 -10.21 -10.31 11.76
N ASN A 1152 -11.36 -10.93 12.05
CA ASN A 1152 -12.34 -11.36 11.05
C ASN A 1152 -12.93 -10.20 10.26
N VAL A 1153 -13.33 -9.11 10.94
CA VAL A 1153 -13.91 -7.92 10.29
C VAL A 1153 -12.88 -7.26 9.37
N VAL A 1154 -11.64 -7.10 9.83
CA VAL A 1154 -10.55 -6.44 9.10
C VAL A 1154 -9.80 -7.32 8.10
N ASP A 1155 -10.30 -8.52 7.80
CA ASP A 1155 -9.62 -9.45 6.91
C ASP A 1155 -9.38 -8.86 5.51
N GLY A 1156 -8.25 -9.24 4.91
CA GLY A 1156 -7.72 -8.70 3.65
C GLY A 1156 -7.31 -7.22 3.67
N GLN A 1157 -7.52 -6.46 4.75
CA GLN A 1157 -7.19 -5.03 4.78
C GLN A 1157 -5.70 -4.75 5.05
N PRO A 1158 -5.08 -3.77 4.36
CA PRO A 1158 -3.67 -3.41 4.57
C PRO A 1158 -3.44 -2.78 5.96
N PHE A 1159 -2.22 -2.88 6.47
CA PHE A 1159 -1.75 -2.12 7.63
C PHE A 1159 -1.49 -0.67 7.20
N THR A 1160 -2.14 0.28 7.87
CA THR A 1160 -2.23 1.69 7.49
C THR A 1160 -2.27 2.59 8.72
N ASN A 1161 -2.21 3.92 8.54
CA ASN A 1161 -2.44 4.91 9.60
C ASN A 1161 -1.61 4.68 10.88
N TRP A 1162 -0.38 4.19 10.74
CA TRP A 1162 0.52 4.00 11.88
C TRP A 1162 0.87 5.37 12.51
N TRP A 1163 0.70 5.45 13.82
CA TRP A 1163 1.15 6.55 14.66
C TRP A 1163 1.91 5.99 15.87
N ASP A 1164 2.94 6.69 16.30
CA ASP A 1164 3.69 6.42 17.52
C ASP A 1164 4.19 7.72 18.17
N ASN A 1165 4.51 7.66 19.46
CA ASN A 1165 5.11 8.76 20.22
C ASN A 1165 6.65 8.66 20.38
N GLY A 1166 7.32 7.79 19.61
CA GLY A 1166 8.74 7.43 19.82
C GLY A 1166 9.02 6.58 21.08
N SER A 1167 7.96 6.12 21.76
CA SER A 1167 8.01 5.32 22.98
C SER A 1167 7.03 4.14 22.93
N ASN A 1168 6.02 4.07 23.78
CA ASN A 1168 5.10 2.94 23.92
C ASN A 1168 3.62 3.31 23.76
N GLN A 1169 3.31 4.51 23.28
CA GLN A 1169 1.99 4.84 22.76
C GLN A 1169 2.02 4.67 21.24
N VAL A 1170 1.20 3.76 20.73
CA VAL A 1170 1.14 3.42 19.30
C VAL A 1170 -0.29 3.18 18.85
N ALA A 1171 -0.57 3.42 17.57
CA ALA A 1171 -1.85 3.15 16.96
C ALA A 1171 -1.69 2.76 15.49
N PHE A 1172 -2.64 1.98 14.95
CA PHE A 1172 -2.71 1.70 13.52
C PHE A 1172 -4.09 1.30 13.04
N GLY A 1173 -4.31 1.51 11.74
CA GLY A 1173 -5.49 1.10 11.01
C GLY A 1173 -5.29 -0.19 10.21
N ARG A 1174 -6.41 -0.84 9.93
CA ARG A 1174 -6.53 -1.95 8.98
C ARG A 1174 -7.50 -1.52 7.88
N GLY A 1175 -6.93 -0.88 6.86
CA GLY A 1175 -7.69 -0.23 5.79
C GLY A 1175 -8.69 0.78 6.34
N ASN A 1176 -9.95 0.66 5.94
CA ASN A 1176 -11.07 1.45 6.45
C ASN A 1176 -12.03 0.67 7.37
N LYS A 1177 -11.61 -0.51 7.88
CA LYS A 1177 -12.48 -1.42 8.62
C LYS A 1177 -12.22 -1.53 10.11
N GLY A 1178 -11.01 -1.23 10.59
CA GLY A 1178 -10.72 -1.22 12.02
C GLY A 1178 -9.49 -0.38 12.37
N PHE A 1179 -9.46 0.11 13.61
CA PHE A 1179 -8.38 0.91 14.16
C PHE A 1179 -8.15 0.52 15.62
N ILE A 1180 -6.88 0.50 16.04
CA ILE A 1180 -6.48 0.11 17.39
C ILE A 1180 -5.43 1.06 17.95
N VAL A 1181 -5.50 1.33 19.25
CA VAL A 1181 -4.62 2.28 19.98
C VAL A 1181 -4.14 1.60 21.26
N PHE A 1182 -2.85 1.64 21.54
CA PHE A 1182 -2.21 1.10 22.74
C PHE A 1182 -1.48 2.20 23.52
N ASN A 1183 -1.48 2.10 24.84
CA ASN A 1183 -0.64 2.88 25.74
C ASN A 1183 0.08 1.94 26.73
N ASN A 1184 1.35 1.65 26.47
CA ASN A 1184 2.22 0.93 27.41
C ASN A 1184 3.33 1.85 27.99
N ASP A 1185 3.21 3.17 27.82
CA ASP A 1185 4.02 4.13 28.57
C ASP A 1185 3.42 4.38 29.95
N ASP A 1186 4.24 4.87 30.87
CA ASP A 1186 3.86 5.08 32.27
C ASP A 1186 3.18 6.45 32.48
N SER A 1187 2.53 6.97 31.44
CA SER A 1187 1.81 8.25 31.37
C SER A 1187 0.53 8.12 30.54
N THR A 1188 -0.43 9.04 30.70
CA THR A 1188 -1.71 8.99 29.98
C THR A 1188 -1.57 9.42 28.52
N LEU A 1189 -2.06 8.59 27.59
CA LEU A 1189 -2.24 8.93 26.18
C LEU A 1189 -3.49 9.81 26.06
N SER A 1190 -3.37 10.99 25.46
CA SER A 1190 -4.50 11.83 25.06
C SER A 1190 -4.20 12.47 23.71
N ALA A 1191 -4.80 11.93 22.64
CA ALA A 1191 -4.43 12.27 21.26
C ALA A 1191 -5.60 12.14 20.29
N THR A 1192 -5.61 13.00 19.27
CA THR A 1192 -6.57 12.90 18.16
C THR A 1192 -5.88 12.31 16.94
N LEU A 1193 -6.26 11.08 16.58
CA LEU A 1193 -5.55 10.23 15.62
C LEU A 1193 -6.40 10.02 14.35
N GLN A 1194 -5.75 9.91 13.19
CA GLN A 1194 -6.39 9.51 11.93
C GLN A 1194 -6.67 8.01 11.98
N THR A 1195 -7.95 7.62 11.97
CA THR A 1195 -8.33 6.19 12.06
C THR A 1195 -8.44 5.52 10.69
N GLY A 1196 -8.81 6.28 9.65
CA GLY A 1196 -9.22 5.76 8.33
C GLY A 1196 -10.63 5.17 8.30
N LEU A 1197 -11.36 5.19 9.42
CA LEU A 1197 -12.73 4.69 9.51
C LEU A 1197 -13.74 5.72 9.00
N PRO A 1198 -14.92 5.28 8.51
CA PRO A 1198 -16.06 6.14 8.28
C PRO A 1198 -16.51 6.90 9.55
N ALA A 1199 -17.17 8.03 9.37
CA ALA A 1199 -17.67 8.84 10.50
C ALA A 1199 -18.81 8.17 11.28
N GLY A 1200 -18.84 8.41 12.59
CA GLY A 1200 -19.89 7.95 13.50
C GLY A 1200 -19.35 7.53 14.87
N THR A 1201 -20.24 7.07 15.75
CA THR A 1201 -19.88 6.53 17.05
C THR A 1201 -19.53 5.05 16.93
N TYR A 1202 -18.44 4.62 17.56
CA TYR A 1202 -17.98 3.24 17.63
C TYR A 1202 -17.89 2.80 19.09
N CYS A 1203 -18.31 1.56 19.36
CA CYS A 1203 -18.04 0.91 20.64
C CYS A 1203 -16.60 0.41 20.66
N ASP A 1204 -15.84 0.79 21.68
CA ASP A 1204 -14.59 0.12 22.03
C ASP A 1204 -14.89 -1.31 22.48
N VAL A 1205 -14.32 -2.27 21.76
CA VAL A 1205 -14.57 -3.69 22.00
C VAL A 1205 -13.62 -4.30 23.04
N ILE A 1206 -12.73 -3.49 23.62
CA ILE A 1206 -11.84 -3.89 24.73
C ILE A 1206 -12.53 -3.64 26.07
N SER A 1207 -12.94 -2.40 26.35
CA SER A 1207 -13.66 -2.06 27.59
C SER A 1207 -15.10 -2.60 27.62
N GLY A 1208 -15.74 -2.83 26.46
CA GLY A 1208 -17.12 -3.30 26.41
C GLY A 1208 -17.50 -4.02 25.11
N ASP A 1209 -18.79 -3.95 24.80
CA ASP A 1209 -19.45 -4.60 23.67
C ASP A 1209 -20.50 -3.66 23.05
N LYS A 1210 -20.83 -3.87 21.77
CA LYS A 1210 -22.00 -3.26 21.13
C LYS A 1210 -23.26 -4.04 21.53
N SER A 1211 -24.25 -3.35 22.09
CA SER A 1211 -25.55 -3.91 22.49
C SER A 1211 -26.67 -3.16 21.78
N GLY A 1212 -27.15 -3.70 20.65
CA GLY A 1212 -28.10 -3.00 19.78
C GLY A 1212 -27.51 -1.67 19.28
N ASN A 1213 -28.14 -0.56 19.65
CA ASN A 1213 -27.71 0.80 19.30
C ASN A 1213 -26.99 1.52 20.45
N SER A 1214 -26.39 0.79 21.40
CA SER A 1214 -25.56 1.34 22.48
C SER A 1214 -24.25 0.56 22.66
N CYS A 1215 -23.33 1.14 23.44
CA CYS A 1215 -22.07 0.52 23.84
C CYS A 1215 -22.06 0.34 25.35
N THR A 1216 -21.59 -0.81 25.83
CA THR A 1216 -21.45 -1.07 27.28
C THR A 1216 -20.13 -0.55 27.86
N GLY A 1217 -19.16 -0.21 27.01
CA GLY A 1217 -17.87 0.37 27.36
C GLY A 1217 -17.67 1.76 26.74
N ILE A 1218 -16.42 2.13 26.49
CA ILE A 1218 -16.02 3.42 25.92
C ILE A 1218 -16.66 3.61 24.53
N GLN A 1219 -17.06 4.85 24.24
CA GLN A 1219 -17.55 5.27 22.93
C GLN A 1219 -16.53 6.19 22.27
N ILE A 1220 -16.16 5.88 21.03
CA ILE A 1220 -15.24 6.69 20.22
C ILE A 1220 -16.01 7.32 19.06
N SER A 1221 -16.02 8.65 19.02
CA SER A 1221 -16.63 9.41 17.92
C SER A 1221 -15.61 9.71 16.83
N VAL A 1222 -15.80 9.10 15.66
CA VAL A 1222 -15.00 9.36 14.45
C VAL A 1222 -15.66 10.50 13.65
N SER A 1223 -14.90 11.55 13.35
CA SER A 1223 -15.33 12.71 12.56
C SER A 1223 -15.30 12.46 11.05
N SER A 1224 -15.89 13.38 10.27
CA SER A 1224 -15.99 13.29 8.80
C SER A 1224 -14.67 13.27 8.04
N ASP A 1225 -13.55 13.60 8.70
CA ASP A 1225 -12.19 13.51 8.19
C ASP A 1225 -11.47 12.23 8.64
N GLY A 1226 -12.18 11.26 9.23
CA GLY A 1226 -11.67 9.98 9.70
C GLY A 1226 -10.92 10.04 11.04
N LYS A 1227 -10.77 11.22 11.65
CA LYS A 1227 -10.08 11.34 12.95
C LYS A 1227 -10.98 10.94 14.12
N ALA A 1228 -10.37 10.53 15.22
CA ALA A 1228 -11.06 10.38 16.51
C ALA A 1228 -10.12 10.74 17.68
N HIS A 1229 -10.70 11.19 18.78
CA HIS A 1229 -9.96 11.44 20.02
C HIS A 1229 -9.93 10.19 20.89
N PHE A 1230 -8.73 9.81 21.35
CA PHE A 1230 -8.49 8.70 22.26
C PHE A 1230 -7.83 9.22 23.53
N SER A 1231 -8.39 8.86 24.68
CA SER A 1231 -7.83 9.14 26.00
C SER A 1231 -7.71 7.82 26.76
N ILE A 1232 -6.48 7.38 27.01
CA ILE A 1232 -6.15 6.07 27.59
C ILE A 1232 -5.16 6.29 28.73
N SER A 1233 -5.63 6.22 29.97
CA SER A 1233 -4.76 6.28 31.14
C SER A 1233 -3.86 5.05 31.21
N ASN A 1234 -2.60 5.25 31.58
CA ASN A 1234 -1.68 4.17 31.94
C ASN A 1234 -2.16 3.34 33.15
N SER A 1235 -3.16 3.83 33.90
CA SER A 1235 -3.83 3.13 35.01
C SER A 1235 -5.13 2.41 34.61
N ALA A 1236 -5.54 2.41 33.34
CA ALA A 1236 -6.73 1.68 32.87
C ALA A 1236 -6.57 0.14 33.04
N GLU A 1237 -7.68 -0.60 33.22
CA GLU A 1237 -7.63 -2.08 33.31
C GLU A 1237 -6.93 -2.67 32.09
N ASP A 1238 -7.41 -2.29 30.91
CA ASP A 1238 -6.79 -2.51 29.61
C ASP A 1238 -6.40 -1.15 29.03
N PRO A 1239 -5.10 -0.83 28.89
CA PRO A 1239 -4.67 0.46 28.36
C PRO A 1239 -4.56 0.38 26.82
N PHE A 1240 -5.59 -0.16 26.18
CA PHE A 1240 -5.73 -0.19 24.73
C PHE A 1240 -7.21 -0.16 24.32
N ILE A 1241 -7.50 0.43 23.17
CA ILE A 1241 -8.85 0.62 22.62
C ILE A 1241 -8.87 0.09 21.19
N ALA A 1242 -9.92 -0.64 20.82
CA ALA A 1242 -10.11 -1.20 19.49
C ALA A 1242 -11.53 -0.95 18.97
N ILE A 1243 -11.64 -0.41 17.75
CA ILE A 1243 -12.91 -0.09 17.10
C ILE A 1243 -12.92 -0.61 15.66
N HIS A 1244 -14.05 -1.13 15.20
CA HIS A 1244 -14.17 -1.71 13.85
C HIS A 1244 -15.57 -1.52 13.26
N ALA A 1245 -15.73 -1.76 11.96
CA ALA A 1245 -16.97 -1.53 11.20
C ALA A 1245 -18.22 -2.06 11.93
N ASP A 1246 -18.19 -3.33 12.35
CA ASP A 1246 -19.32 -3.96 13.03
C ASP A 1246 -19.55 -3.47 14.48
N SER A 1247 -18.56 -2.80 15.12
CA SER A 1247 -18.71 -2.14 16.43
C SER A 1247 -19.24 -0.70 16.33
N LYS A 1248 -19.40 -0.17 15.11
CA LYS A 1248 -20.04 1.12 14.83
C LYS A 1248 -21.53 1.08 15.20
N LEU A 1249 -22.06 2.17 15.77
CA LEU A 1249 -23.51 2.43 15.91
C LEU A 1249 -24.12 2.95 14.60
#